data_AF-A0A6G0AA26-F1
#
_entry.id   AF-A0A6G0AA26-F1
#
_cell.length_a   1.000
_cell.length_b   1.000
_cell.length_c   1.000
_cell.angle_alpha   90.00
_cell.angle_beta   90.00
_cell.angle_gamma   90.00
#
_symmetry.space_group_name_H-M   'P 1'
#
loop_
_entity.id
_entity.type
_entity.pdbx_description
1 polymer ?
#
loop_
_entity_poly.entity_id
_entity_poly.type
_entity_poly.pdbx_seq_one_letter_code
_entity_poly.pdbx_strand_id
1 'polypeptide(L)'
;MSSIWPQLEPLLGEVQKPARYIGCEDGAVVPEYHQGSVSWLLIYPDVYEIGLPNQGLQILYEILNESVDAVAERAYAPWVDLEARLRAEGLPLFSVETHRPAPLFDLLAFNLSAELVYTNVLNCIDLAGLPVRSEERTSEQALVCAGGHCAFNPEPLADFVDFFVLGDGEQVVSEITSVVQGWKASGRESRIDVLRRLSLVAGVYVPSLYEVSYDGGFVESVRPRYDDVPEVVDKRTVANLADWPYPKRHLVPVTEVVHDRLNVEVFRGCTRGCRFCQAGMVTRPVRERPAESVRSMVRDGLSRSGHHEVALTSLSTADYSGIHRVVSEAMSDPTTCGDVSVSLPSLRVDAFTVGIAAEIQRARRTGLTFAPEAATWRLRQVINKLIQEEDLYGAVEAAYSQGWRRMKLYFLTGLPTETDVDTRGIADLAANCVAIGRQYHPNPSVTVSVGGFIPKPFTPFQWFGQNTVDELRRKISILRDASRGRRGVQLKWHDPRASLIEGLCSRGDRRLGAVIESVWRRGGTFQEWSEHFAEGLWRDAMAEHGLSIDWYVHRHREETERLPWDHLSAGLHKDFLWQEWQDALQSVGLEDCRWTPCYDCGACTGYGLEHIVASATPPAGGSQGTGQVLSPDAGVPVSISSGYEAPARIR
;
A
#
# COMPACT_ATOMS: atom_id res chain seq x y z
N MET A 1 0.14 -36.39 2.11
CA MET A 1 -1.32 -36.12 2.02
C MET A 1 -1.50 -34.95 1.08
N SER A 2 -2.44 -35.01 0.13
CA SER A 2 -2.69 -33.91 -0.81
C SER A 2 -3.48 -32.76 -0.20
N SER A 3 -4.28 -33.04 0.84
CA SER A 3 -5.12 -32.08 1.55
C SER A 3 -5.12 -32.40 3.05
N ILE A 4 -5.23 -31.38 3.90
CA ILE A 4 -5.41 -31.51 5.36
C ILE A 4 -6.88 -31.39 5.80
N TRP A 5 -7.82 -31.25 4.86
CA TRP A 5 -9.23 -31.01 5.17
C TRP A 5 -9.83 -31.96 6.22
N PRO A 6 -9.61 -33.30 6.18
CA PRO A 6 -10.18 -34.21 7.17
C PRO A 6 -9.73 -33.94 8.62
N GLN A 7 -8.56 -33.33 8.80
CA GLN A 7 -8.04 -32.92 10.10
C GLN A 7 -8.44 -31.49 10.46
N LEU A 8 -8.59 -30.60 9.46
CA LEU A 8 -9.00 -29.22 9.65
C LEU A 8 -10.49 -29.09 10.01
N GLU A 9 -11.36 -29.81 9.30
CA GLU A 9 -12.83 -29.68 9.41
C GLU A 9 -13.35 -29.81 10.86
N PRO A 10 -12.90 -30.78 11.68
CA PRO A 10 -13.31 -30.86 13.08
C PRO A 10 -12.93 -29.63 13.92
N LEU A 11 -11.80 -28.99 13.61
CA LEU A 11 -11.30 -27.82 14.34
C LEU A 11 -12.13 -26.55 14.06
N LEU A 12 -12.82 -26.51 12.92
CA LEU A 12 -13.62 -25.35 12.53
C LEU A 12 -14.81 -25.10 13.47
N GLY A 13 -15.28 -26.13 14.19
CA GLY A 13 -16.30 -25.99 15.22
C GLY A 13 -15.84 -25.26 16.48
N GLU A 14 -14.53 -25.01 16.63
CA GLU A 14 -13.90 -24.47 17.83
C GLU A 14 -13.37 -23.04 17.66
N VAL A 15 -13.48 -22.46 16.45
CA VAL A 15 -12.87 -21.16 16.09
C VAL A 15 -13.90 -20.13 15.66
N GLN A 16 -13.53 -18.86 15.72
CA GLN A 16 -14.33 -17.75 15.24
C GLN A 16 -14.31 -17.66 13.72
N LYS A 17 -15.47 -17.38 13.13
CA LYS A 17 -15.67 -17.21 11.69
C LYS A 17 -15.03 -18.35 10.86
N PRO A 18 -15.46 -19.62 11.04
CA PRO A 18 -14.87 -20.75 10.33
C PRO A 18 -14.95 -20.64 8.80
N ALA A 19 -15.90 -19.87 8.27
CA ALA A 19 -16.05 -19.60 6.84
C ALA A 19 -14.79 -19.00 6.18
N ARG A 20 -13.86 -18.42 6.95
CA ARG A 20 -12.55 -17.94 6.45
C ARG A 20 -11.68 -19.06 5.85
N TYR A 21 -11.94 -20.30 6.23
CA TYR A 21 -11.00 -21.42 6.02
C TYR A 21 -11.58 -22.54 5.15
N ILE A 22 -12.84 -22.46 4.75
CA ILE A 22 -13.54 -23.56 4.05
C ILE A 22 -13.32 -23.57 2.53
N GLY A 23 -12.88 -22.45 1.96
CA GLY A 23 -12.84 -22.26 0.51
C GLY A 23 -14.23 -22.06 -0.10
N CYS A 24 -14.44 -22.63 -1.28
CA CYS A 24 -15.70 -22.56 -2.03
C CYS A 24 -16.10 -21.16 -2.52
N GLU A 25 -15.16 -20.23 -2.65
CA GLU A 25 -15.43 -18.97 -3.32
C GLU A 25 -15.85 -19.24 -4.76
N ASP A 26 -16.95 -18.61 -5.17
CA ASP A 26 -17.30 -18.64 -6.58
C ASP A 26 -16.20 -17.92 -7.37
N GLY A 27 -15.83 -18.45 -8.53
CA GLY A 27 -14.69 -18.02 -9.34
C GLY A 27 -13.34 -18.62 -8.97
N ALA A 28 -13.25 -19.36 -7.85
CA ALA A 28 -12.04 -20.12 -7.55
C ALA A 28 -11.82 -21.20 -8.62
N VAL A 29 -10.57 -21.36 -9.04
CA VAL A 29 -10.14 -22.38 -10.00
C VAL A 29 -9.79 -23.64 -9.22
N VAL A 30 -10.25 -24.80 -9.70
CA VAL A 30 -9.78 -26.09 -9.21
C VAL A 30 -8.41 -26.35 -9.82
N PRO A 31 -7.33 -26.41 -9.02
CA PRO A 31 -5.97 -26.52 -9.55
C PRO A 31 -5.68 -27.91 -10.12
N GLU A 32 -5.07 -27.96 -11.31
CA GLU A 32 -4.57 -29.20 -11.93
C GLU A 32 -3.05 -29.31 -11.75
N TYR A 33 -2.63 -29.97 -10.66
CA TYR A 33 -1.22 -30.21 -10.41
C TYR A 33 -0.64 -31.26 -11.37
N HIS A 34 0.49 -30.95 -12.01
CA HIS A 34 1.29 -31.90 -12.78
C HIS A 34 2.79 -31.67 -12.53
N GLN A 35 3.62 -32.64 -12.93
CA GLN A 35 5.06 -32.62 -12.63
C GLN A 35 5.77 -31.38 -13.20
N GLY A 36 5.27 -30.83 -14.31
CA GLY A 36 5.83 -29.66 -14.98
C GLY A 36 5.36 -28.31 -14.43
N SER A 37 4.29 -28.26 -13.64
CA SER A 37 3.78 -26.98 -13.13
C SER A 37 4.56 -26.51 -11.90
N VAL A 38 4.76 -25.19 -11.80
CA VAL A 38 5.25 -24.52 -10.61
C VAL A 38 4.07 -24.13 -9.73
N SER A 39 4.09 -24.59 -8.48
CA SER A 39 3.03 -24.35 -7.52
C SER A 39 3.31 -23.14 -6.65
N TRP A 40 2.42 -22.15 -6.74
CA TRP A 40 2.47 -20.89 -6.00
C TRP A 40 1.41 -20.90 -4.90
N LEU A 41 1.82 -20.62 -3.67
CA LEU A 41 0.91 -20.24 -2.60
C LEU A 41 0.96 -18.72 -2.43
N LEU A 42 -0.08 -18.03 -2.87
CA LEU A 42 -0.22 -16.57 -2.77
C LEU A 42 -0.80 -16.22 -1.40
N ILE A 43 -0.02 -15.52 -0.57
CA ILE A 43 -0.33 -15.29 0.84
C ILE A 43 -0.58 -13.80 1.09
N TYR A 44 -1.73 -13.47 1.65
CA TYR A 44 -1.89 -12.20 2.34
C TYR A 44 -1.56 -12.39 3.82
N PRO A 45 -0.58 -11.69 4.40
CA PRO A 45 -0.14 -11.88 5.78
C PRO A 45 -1.10 -11.24 6.81
N ASP A 46 -2.39 -11.35 6.58
CA ASP A 46 -3.47 -10.97 7.48
C ASP A 46 -4.70 -11.85 7.21
N VAL A 47 -5.78 -11.65 7.96
CA VAL A 47 -7.00 -12.45 7.86
C VAL A 47 -7.69 -12.30 6.49
N TYR A 48 -8.48 -13.32 6.16
CA TYR A 48 -9.26 -13.44 4.93
C TYR A 48 -10.03 -12.16 4.55
N GLU A 49 -10.70 -11.52 5.53
CA GLU A 49 -11.55 -10.35 5.27
C GLU A 49 -10.79 -9.12 4.76
N ILE A 50 -9.48 -9.06 5.05
CA ILE A 50 -8.58 -8.01 4.58
C ILE A 50 -7.89 -8.45 3.28
N GLY A 51 -7.50 -9.71 3.21
CA GLY A 51 -6.72 -10.24 2.09
C GLY A 51 -7.50 -10.50 0.81
N LEU A 52 -8.73 -11.02 0.89
CA LEU A 52 -9.52 -11.38 -0.31
C LEU A 52 -9.76 -10.20 -1.26
N PRO A 53 -10.11 -8.99 -0.78
CA PRO A 53 -10.32 -7.84 -1.66
C PRO A 53 -9.02 -7.27 -2.26
N ASN A 54 -7.84 -7.83 -1.97
CA ASN A 54 -6.58 -7.39 -2.55
C ASN A 54 -6.54 -7.68 -4.05
N GLN A 55 -6.77 -6.64 -4.85
CA GLN A 55 -6.84 -6.75 -6.32
C GLN A 55 -5.53 -7.28 -6.93
N GLY A 56 -4.37 -6.94 -6.37
CA GLY A 56 -3.08 -7.44 -6.83
C GLY A 56 -2.99 -8.97 -6.72
N LEU A 57 -3.39 -9.53 -5.59
CA LEU A 57 -3.43 -10.99 -5.41
C LEU A 57 -4.40 -11.67 -6.38
N GLN A 58 -5.58 -11.08 -6.63
CA GLN A 58 -6.53 -11.64 -7.60
C GLN A 58 -5.98 -11.63 -9.03
N ILE A 59 -5.31 -10.55 -9.43
CA ILE A 59 -4.65 -10.45 -10.75
C ILE A 59 -3.59 -11.54 -10.91
N LEU A 60 -2.70 -11.70 -9.92
CA LEU A 60 -1.64 -12.71 -9.97
C LEU A 60 -2.19 -14.14 -9.94
N TYR A 61 -3.23 -14.39 -9.12
CA TYR A 61 -3.92 -15.67 -9.05
C TYR A 61 -4.47 -16.09 -10.42
N GLU A 62 -5.09 -15.17 -11.14
CA GLU A 62 -5.65 -15.46 -12.46
C GLU A 62 -4.57 -15.66 -13.53
N ILE A 63 -3.56 -14.78 -13.58
CA ILE A 63 -2.44 -14.91 -14.53
C ILE A 63 -1.73 -16.26 -14.38
N LEU A 64 -1.45 -16.67 -13.14
CA LEU A 64 -0.77 -17.93 -12.86
C LEU A 64 -1.63 -19.15 -13.22
N ASN A 65 -2.93 -19.11 -12.95
CA ASN A 65 -3.84 -20.23 -13.27
C ASN A 65 -4.31 -20.26 -14.74
N GLU A 66 -4.08 -19.19 -15.52
CA GLU A 66 -4.23 -19.21 -16.98
C GLU A 66 -2.99 -19.82 -17.68
N SER A 67 -1.86 -19.93 -16.97
CA SER A 67 -0.64 -20.54 -17.49
C SER A 67 -0.69 -22.06 -17.41
N VAL A 68 -0.15 -22.75 -18.42
CA VAL A 68 0.07 -24.20 -18.39
C VAL A 68 1.29 -24.61 -17.57
N ASP A 69 2.14 -23.64 -17.21
CA ASP A 69 3.40 -23.87 -16.49
C ASP A 69 3.28 -23.62 -14.99
N ALA A 70 2.13 -23.14 -14.50
CA ALA A 70 1.93 -22.79 -13.11
C ALA A 70 0.57 -23.21 -12.58
N VAL A 71 0.49 -23.32 -11.27
CA VAL A 71 -0.74 -23.49 -10.49
C VAL A 71 -0.64 -22.54 -9.31
N ALA A 72 -1.70 -21.76 -9.05
CA ALA A 72 -1.73 -20.86 -7.89
C ALA A 72 -2.92 -21.16 -7.00
N GLU A 73 -2.66 -21.23 -5.71
CA GLU A 73 -3.67 -21.26 -4.65
C GLU A 73 -3.40 -20.11 -3.66
N ARG A 74 -4.40 -19.76 -2.84
CA ARG A 74 -4.33 -18.64 -1.90
C ARG A 74 -4.24 -19.12 -0.46
N ALA A 75 -3.60 -18.33 0.39
CA ALA A 75 -3.69 -18.49 1.84
C ALA A 75 -3.74 -17.13 2.54
N TYR A 76 -4.20 -17.15 3.78
CA TYR A 76 -4.31 -16.00 4.66
C TYR A 76 -3.71 -16.37 6.01
N ALA A 77 -3.27 -15.38 6.79
CA ALA A 77 -2.82 -15.66 8.15
C ALA A 77 -4.02 -16.20 8.97
N PRO A 78 -3.93 -17.43 9.54
CA PRO A 78 -5.00 -17.94 10.38
C PRO A 78 -5.14 -17.06 11.61
N TRP A 79 -6.37 -16.80 12.03
CA TRP A 79 -6.60 -16.04 13.26
C TRP A 79 -6.05 -16.80 14.47
N VAL A 80 -5.79 -16.07 15.56
CA VAL A 80 -5.08 -16.59 16.74
C VAL A 80 -5.69 -17.86 17.35
N ASP A 81 -7.01 -18.05 17.22
CA ASP A 81 -7.71 -19.24 17.69
C ASP A 81 -7.45 -20.45 16.80
N LEU A 82 -7.59 -20.33 15.48
CA LEU A 82 -7.26 -21.43 14.56
C LEU A 82 -5.76 -21.73 14.59
N GLU A 83 -4.89 -20.72 14.60
CA GLU A 83 -3.45 -20.94 14.70
C GLU A 83 -3.09 -21.83 15.91
N ALA A 84 -3.67 -21.53 17.08
CA ALA A 84 -3.45 -22.33 18.29
C ALA A 84 -3.87 -23.79 18.10
N ARG A 85 -4.98 -24.05 17.40
CA ARG A 85 -5.44 -25.42 17.09
C ARG A 85 -4.54 -26.12 16.08
N LEU A 86 -4.13 -25.44 15.01
CA LEU A 86 -3.20 -25.98 14.01
C LEU A 86 -1.88 -26.41 14.67
N ARG A 87 -1.30 -25.54 15.51
CA ARG A 87 -0.07 -25.85 16.25
C ARG A 87 -0.26 -27.02 17.23
N ALA A 88 -1.38 -27.08 17.94
CA ALA A 88 -1.68 -28.18 18.87
C ALA A 88 -1.79 -29.55 18.18
N GLU A 89 -2.37 -29.58 16.98
CA GLU A 89 -2.56 -30.80 16.17
C GLU A 89 -1.38 -31.08 15.21
N GLY A 90 -0.35 -30.22 15.19
CA GLY A 90 0.79 -30.33 14.28
C GLY A 90 0.42 -30.16 12.81
N LEU A 91 -0.63 -29.39 12.51
CA LEU A 91 -1.07 -29.09 11.15
C LEU A 91 -0.35 -27.83 10.61
N PRO A 92 0.15 -27.87 9.38
CA PRO A 92 0.83 -26.72 8.78
C PRO A 92 -0.16 -25.67 8.27
N LEU A 93 0.37 -24.51 7.89
CA LEU A 93 -0.33 -23.56 7.03
C LEU A 93 -0.82 -24.28 5.77
N PHE A 94 -1.96 -23.86 5.23
CA PHE A 94 -2.63 -24.53 4.11
C PHE A 94 -3.25 -23.53 3.14
N SER A 95 -3.51 -23.99 1.91
CA SER A 95 -4.25 -23.23 0.90
C SER A 95 -5.77 -23.28 1.08
N VAL A 96 -6.47 -22.24 0.62
CA VAL A 96 -7.92 -22.12 0.78
C VAL A 96 -8.69 -23.00 -0.21
N GLU A 97 -8.19 -23.15 -1.44
CA GLU A 97 -8.90 -23.86 -2.50
C GLU A 97 -8.98 -25.37 -2.26
N THR A 98 -7.88 -25.99 -1.84
CA THR A 98 -7.79 -27.46 -1.70
C THR A 98 -7.31 -27.94 -0.32
N HIS A 99 -7.03 -27.01 0.60
CA HIS A 99 -6.42 -27.30 1.90
C HIS A 99 -5.10 -28.04 1.76
N ARG A 100 -4.36 -27.75 0.69
CA ARG A 100 -3.04 -28.31 0.44
C ARG A 100 -2.06 -27.73 1.46
N PRO A 101 -1.25 -28.55 2.14
CA PRO A 101 -0.19 -28.06 3.02
C PRO A 101 0.77 -27.11 2.29
N ALA A 102 1.06 -25.95 2.88
CA ALA A 102 2.03 -24.97 2.40
C ALA A 102 3.43 -25.54 2.07
N PRO A 103 4.02 -26.46 2.86
CA PRO A 103 5.32 -27.01 2.51
C PRO A 103 5.34 -27.88 1.23
N LEU A 104 4.19 -28.18 0.62
CA LEU A 104 4.10 -28.89 -0.66
C LEU A 104 4.08 -27.98 -1.90
N PHE A 105 4.18 -26.66 -1.70
CA PHE A 105 4.29 -25.67 -2.77
C PHE A 105 5.75 -25.41 -3.13
N ASP A 106 5.99 -24.89 -4.35
CA ASP A 106 7.31 -24.46 -4.78
C ASP A 106 7.64 -23.04 -4.29
N LEU A 107 6.63 -22.17 -4.19
CA LEU A 107 6.76 -20.81 -3.69
C LEU A 107 5.69 -20.47 -2.64
N LEU A 108 6.10 -19.73 -1.61
CA LEU A 108 5.22 -18.97 -0.71
C LEU A 108 5.41 -17.48 -1.02
N ALA A 109 4.41 -16.85 -1.63
CA ALA A 109 4.51 -15.50 -2.17
C ALA A 109 3.62 -14.52 -1.38
N PHE A 110 4.24 -13.61 -0.64
CA PHE A 110 3.56 -12.65 0.23
C PHE A 110 3.25 -11.31 -0.47
N ASN A 111 2.07 -10.75 -0.24
CA ASN A 111 1.76 -9.36 -0.59
C ASN A 111 1.90 -8.45 0.65
N LEU A 112 2.87 -7.53 0.63
CA LEU A 112 3.18 -6.63 1.72
C LEU A 112 2.54 -5.25 1.48
N SER A 113 1.31 -5.08 1.96
CA SER A 113 0.56 -3.83 1.86
C SER A 113 0.82 -2.84 3.00
N ALA A 114 1.24 -3.32 4.18
CA ALA A 114 1.55 -2.51 5.36
C ALA A 114 2.73 -3.12 6.13
N GLU A 115 3.45 -2.33 6.90
CA GLU A 115 4.65 -2.81 7.62
C GLU A 115 4.33 -3.56 8.92
N LEU A 116 3.16 -3.34 9.53
CA LEU A 116 2.78 -4.01 10.78
C LEU A 116 2.45 -5.50 10.61
N VAL A 117 2.34 -5.99 9.37
CA VAL A 117 2.12 -7.41 9.07
C VAL A 117 3.42 -8.23 9.04
N TYR A 118 4.59 -7.60 9.21
CA TYR A 118 5.88 -8.30 9.10
C TYR A 118 6.02 -9.48 10.06
N THR A 119 5.49 -9.38 11.29
CA THR A 119 5.51 -10.50 12.23
C THR A 119 4.58 -11.63 11.80
N ASN A 120 3.50 -11.33 11.08
CA ASN A 120 2.63 -12.35 10.46
C ASN A 120 3.33 -13.09 9.31
N VAL A 121 4.23 -12.43 8.57
CA VAL A 121 5.05 -13.10 7.54
C VAL A 121 5.91 -14.19 8.19
N LEU A 122 6.64 -13.86 9.26
CA LEU A 122 7.45 -14.84 10.01
C LEU A 122 6.56 -15.96 10.57
N ASN A 123 5.39 -15.61 11.11
CA ASN A 123 4.45 -16.58 11.65
C ASN A 123 3.93 -17.56 10.60
N CYS A 124 3.59 -17.08 9.39
CA CYS A 124 3.15 -17.92 8.29
C CYS A 124 4.28 -18.84 7.78
N ILE A 125 5.53 -18.35 7.72
CA ILE A 125 6.69 -19.17 7.32
C ILE A 125 6.91 -20.30 8.34
N ASP A 126 6.91 -19.98 9.62
CA ASP A 126 7.05 -20.96 10.70
C ASP A 126 5.90 -21.98 10.71
N LEU A 127 4.65 -21.52 10.57
CA LEU A 127 3.48 -22.39 10.51
C LEU A 127 3.48 -23.27 9.23
N ALA A 128 4.13 -22.84 8.16
CA ALA A 128 4.36 -23.66 6.98
C ALA A 128 5.44 -24.75 7.20
N GLY A 129 6.08 -24.81 8.38
CA GLY A 129 7.13 -25.76 8.70
C GLY A 129 8.46 -25.45 8.02
N LEU A 130 8.68 -24.18 7.62
CA LEU A 130 9.92 -23.72 7.03
C LEU A 130 10.78 -23.00 8.07
N PRO A 131 12.12 -23.11 8.00
CA PRO A 131 13.00 -22.21 8.73
C PRO A 131 12.67 -20.75 8.40
N VAL A 132 12.52 -19.95 9.46
CA VAL A 132 12.15 -18.54 9.32
C VAL A 132 13.27 -17.75 8.65
N ARG A 133 14.53 -18.07 8.95
CA ARG A 133 15.69 -17.50 8.27
C ARG A 133 15.94 -18.18 6.92
N SER A 134 16.16 -17.38 5.88
CA SER A 134 16.37 -17.86 4.51
C SER A 134 17.64 -18.69 4.38
N GLU A 135 18.69 -18.37 5.15
CA GLU A 135 19.97 -19.07 5.16
C GLU A 135 19.88 -20.52 5.67
N GLU A 136 18.86 -20.83 6.48
CA GLU A 136 18.63 -22.16 7.04
C GLU A 136 17.82 -23.06 6.09
N ARG A 137 17.31 -22.51 4.97
CA ARG A 137 16.50 -23.25 4.01
C ARG A 137 17.37 -24.01 3.02
N THR A 138 17.01 -25.27 2.81
CA THR A 138 17.64 -26.16 1.83
C THR A 138 17.03 -26.01 0.44
N SER A 139 17.58 -26.70 -0.55
CA SER A 139 17.02 -26.74 -1.91
C SER A 139 15.70 -27.51 -2.01
N GLU A 140 15.41 -28.42 -1.07
CA GLU A 140 14.16 -29.18 -1.06
C GLU A 140 12.95 -28.37 -0.56
N GLN A 141 13.22 -27.23 0.07
CA GLN A 141 12.21 -26.37 0.66
C GLN A 141 11.80 -25.25 -0.29
N ALA A 142 10.54 -24.83 -0.16
CA ALA A 142 9.96 -23.77 -0.98
C ALA A 142 10.78 -22.46 -0.94
N LEU A 143 10.68 -21.68 -2.02
CA LEU A 143 11.18 -20.31 -2.05
C LEU A 143 10.14 -19.40 -1.39
N VAL A 144 10.57 -18.53 -0.50
CA VAL A 144 9.71 -17.48 0.08
C VAL A 144 9.97 -16.19 -0.67
N CYS A 145 8.94 -15.60 -1.25
CA CYS A 145 9.06 -14.31 -1.92
C CYS A 145 8.02 -13.32 -1.46
N ALA A 146 8.26 -12.04 -1.74
CA ALA A 146 7.34 -10.98 -1.37
C ALA A 146 7.28 -9.86 -2.41
N GLY A 147 6.13 -9.20 -2.52
CA GLY A 147 5.93 -8.00 -3.34
C GLY A 147 5.02 -6.99 -2.65
N GLY A 148 4.55 -5.98 -3.38
CA GLY A 148 3.71 -4.91 -2.85
C GLY A 148 4.50 -3.66 -2.46
N HIS A 149 3.82 -2.64 -1.96
CA HIS A 149 4.42 -1.32 -1.73
C HIS A 149 5.52 -1.32 -0.66
N CYS A 150 5.42 -2.22 0.33
CA CYS A 150 6.45 -2.35 1.36
C CYS A 150 7.75 -2.97 0.82
N ALA A 151 7.75 -3.64 -0.34
CA ALA A 151 8.96 -4.20 -0.93
C ALA A 151 9.97 -3.12 -1.39
N PHE A 152 9.54 -1.86 -1.47
CA PHE A 152 10.43 -0.72 -1.72
C PHE A 152 11.33 -0.34 -0.53
N ASN A 153 11.18 -0.99 0.64
CA ASN A 153 12.27 -1.14 1.60
C ASN A 153 12.26 -2.58 2.13
N PRO A 154 12.96 -3.51 1.47
CA PRO A 154 12.92 -4.93 1.82
C PRO A 154 13.89 -5.27 2.96
N GLU A 155 14.81 -4.38 3.31
CA GLU A 155 15.91 -4.66 4.23
C GLU A 155 15.47 -5.17 5.61
N PRO A 156 14.39 -4.68 6.24
CA PRO A 156 13.88 -5.25 7.50
C PRO A 156 13.49 -6.73 7.41
N LEU A 157 13.18 -7.24 6.21
CA LEU A 157 12.78 -8.63 5.97
C LEU A 157 13.82 -9.45 5.19
N ALA A 158 15.00 -8.87 4.91
CA ALA A 158 16.03 -9.47 4.06
C ALA A 158 16.50 -10.86 4.53
N ASP A 159 16.54 -11.09 5.84
CA ASP A 159 16.99 -12.37 6.42
C ASP A 159 15.92 -13.47 6.35
N PHE A 160 14.67 -13.14 5.99
CA PHE A 160 13.54 -14.07 6.02
C PHE A 160 12.94 -14.39 4.65
N VAL A 161 13.14 -13.51 3.66
CA VAL A 161 12.57 -13.63 2.32
C VAL A 161 13.69 -13.92 1.31
N ASP A 162 13.50 -14.94 0.48
CA ASP A 162 14.51 -15.35 -0.50
C ASP A 162 14.65 -14.34 -1.63
N PHE A 163 13.54 -13.75 -2.10
CA PHE A 163 13.56 -12.66 -3.07
C PHE A 163 12.33 -11.75 -3.01
N PHE A 164 12.51 -10.49 -3.38
CA PHE A 164 11.46 -9.47 -3.46
C PHE A 164 11.20 -9.09 -4.90
N VAL A 165 9.94 -8.75 -5.19
CA VAL A 165 9.51 -8.21 -6.49
C VAL A 165 9.11 -6.76 -6.33
N LEU A 166 9.79 -5.87 -7.06
CA LEU A 166 9.51 -4.44 -7.08
C LEU A 166 8.56 -4.07 -8.22
N GLY A 167 7.49 -3.34 -7.89
CA GLY A 167 6.56 -2.79 -8.88
C GLY A 167 5.50 -3.78 -9.34
N ASP A 168 5.18 -3.74 -10.64
CA ASP A 168 4.07 -4.49 -11.24
C ASP A 168 4.40 -5.99 -11.40
N GLY A 169 3.47 -6.84 -10.96
CA GLY A 169 3.68 -8.30 -10.87
C GLY A 169 3.30 -9.07 -12.14
N GLU A 170 2.50 -8.47 -13.01
CA GLU A 170 1.81 -9.14 -14.12
C GLU A 170 2.74 -9.88 -15.09
N GLN A 171 3.87 -9.28 -15.46
CA GLN A 171 4.85 -9.89 -16.37
C GLN A 171 5.83 -10.81 -15.63
N VAL A 172 6.32 -10.34 -14.47
CA VAL A 172 7.45 -10.93 -13.77
C VAL A 172 7.11 -12.29 -13.16
N VAL A 173 5.86 -12.56 -12.80
CA VAL A 173 5.45 -13.89 -12.29
C VAL A 173 5.66 -15.02 -13.31
N SER A 174 5.48 -14.74 -14.60
CA SER A 174 5.72 -15.72 -15.68
C SER A 174 7.22 -15.99 -15.85
N GLU A 175 8.05 -14.96 -15.80
CA GLU A 175 9.51 -15.09 -15.88
C GLU A 175 10.09 -15.85 -14.68
N ILE A 176 9.61 -15.53 -13.46
CA ILE A 176 9.96 -16.28 -12.24
C ILE A 176 9.52 -17.75 -12.37
N THR A 177 8.31 -17.99 -12.87
CA THR A 177 7.79 -19.35 -13.10
C THR A 177 8.73 -20.14 -14.01
N SER A 178 9.19 -19.57 -15.13
CA SER A 178 10.13 -20.25 -16.02
C SER A 178 11.46 -20.59 -15.33
N VAL A 179 12.01 -19.68 -14.52
CA VAL A 179 13.25 -19.92 -13.76
C VAL A 179 13.08 -21.05 -12.75
N VAL A 180 11.98 -21.04 -11.99
CA VAL A 180 11.68 -22.07 -10.98
C VAL A 180 11.37 -23.41 -11.65
N GLN A 181 10.65 -23.43 -12.77
CA GLN A 181 10.39 -24.63 -13.55
C GLN A 181 11.70 -25.31 -13.99
N GLY A 182 12.65 -24.52 -14.50
CA GLY A 182 13.98 -25.01 -14.88
C GLY A 182 14.77 -25.58 -13.69
N TRP A 183 14.69 -24.94 -12.52
CA TRP A 183 15.30 -25.44 -11.28
C TRP A 183 14.65 -26.74 -10.77
N LYS A 184 13.33 -26.87 -10.86
CA LYS A 184 12.64 -28.12 -10.54
C LYS A 184 13.03 -29.25 -11.50
N ALA A 185 13.08 -28.96 -12.80
CA ALA A 185 13.43 -29.94 -13.83
C ALA A 185 14.87 -30.46 -13.67
N SER A 186 15.78 -29.65 -13.13
CA SER A 186 17.13 -30.08 -12.77
C SER A 186 17.20 -30.84 -11.44
N GLY A 187 16.08 -31.23 -10.83
CA GLY A 187 16.08 -31.93 -9.54
C GLY A 187 16.45 -31.05 -8.34
N ARG A 188 16.25 -29.72 -8.46
CA ARG A 188 16.55 -28.74 -7.40
C ARG A 188 18.00 -28.75 -6.88
N GLU A 189 18.97 -29.07 -7.74
CA GLU A 189 20.38 -29.26 -7.36
C GLU A 189 21.01 -28.15 -6.50
N SER A 190 20.69 -26.87 -6.75
CA SER A 190 21.34 -25.74 -6.06
C SER A 190 20.39 -24.57 -5.82
N ARG A 191 20.22 -24.20 -4.54
CA ARG A 191 19.42 -23.03 -4.13
C ARG A 191 20.09 -21.72 -4.54
N ILE A 192 21.41 -21.60 -4.35
CA ILE A 192 22.14 -20.39 -4.73
C ILE A 192 22.06 -20.10 -6.23
N ASP A 193 22.09 -21.14 -7.08
CA ASP A 193 22.04 -20.96 -8.52
C ASP A 193 20.65 -20.56 -9.03
N VAL A 194 19.57 -21.03 -8.40
CA VAL A 194 18.22 -20.51 -8.73
C VAL A 194 18.08 -19.06 -8.25
N LEU A 195 18.62 -18.71 -7.08
CA LEU A 195 18.59 -17.34 -6.57
C LEU A 195 19.38 -16.37 -7.47
N ARG A 196 20.57 -16.76 -7.95
CA ARG A 196 21.32 -15.96 -8.93
C ARG A 196 20.56 -15.78 -10.23
N ARG A 197 19.97 -16.86 -10.78
CA ARG A 197 19.12 -16.77 -11.98
C ARG A 197 17.90 -15.86 -11.78
N LEU A 198 17.27 -15.92 -10.61
CA LEU A 198 16.16 -15.04 -10.26
C LEU A 198 16.61 -13.58 -10.18
N SER A 199 17.81 -13.28 -9.67
CA SER A 199 18.32 -11.90 -9.62
C SER A 199 18.56 -11.25 -11.00
N LEU A 200 18.61 -12.05 -12.06
CA LEU A 200 18.70 -11.57 -13.45
C LEU A 200 17.33 -11.23 -14.05
N VAL A 201 16.24 -11.64 -13.40
CA VAL A 201 14.90 -11.23 -13.76
C VAL A 201 14.72 -9.79 -13.28
N ALA A 202 14.48 -8.84 -14.20
CA ALA A 202 14.30 -7.44 -13.81
C ALA A 202 13.20 -7.29 -12.74
N GLY A 203 13.32 -6.35 -11.81
CA GLY A 203 12.42 -6.21 -10.66
C GLY A 203 12.66 -7.17 -9.51
N VAL A 204 13.51 -8.19 -9.66
CA VAL A 204 13.76 -9.18 -8.60
C VAL A 204 15.01 -8.82 -7.80
N TYR A 205 14.81 -8.50 -6.53
CA TYR A 205 15.90 -8.28 -5.57
C TYR A 205 16.08 -9.53 -4.70
N VAL A 206 17.33 -10.02 -4.57
CA VAL A 206 17.66 -11.24 -3.82
C VAL A 206 18.62 -10.88 -2.68
N PRO A 207 18.14 -10.71 -1.43
CA PRO A 207 18.94 -10.09 -0.37
C PRO A 207 20.22 -10.84 0.01
N SER A 208 20.21 -12.17 -0.07
CA SER A 208 21.36 -13.02 0.24
C SER A 208 22.54 -12.83 -0.71
N LEU A 209 22.29 -12.27 -1.91
CA LEU A 209 23.33 -11.95 -2.89
C LEU A 209 23.98 -10.59 -2.66
N TYR A 210 23.61 -9.87 -1.59
CA TYR A 210 24.18 -8.58 -1.26
C TYR A 210 24.85 -8.62 0.12
N GLU A 211 25.95 -7.88 0.24
CA GLU A 211 26.66 -7.63 1.48
C GLU A 211 26.41 -6.18 1.91
N VAL A 212 26.08 -6.00 3.19
CA VAL A 212 25.84 -4.68 3.79
C VAL A 212 26.98 -4.36 4.74
N SER A 213 27.66 -3.23 4.52
CA SER A 213 28.66 -2.69 5.45
C SER A 213 28.12 -1.47 6.19
N TYR A 214 28.63 -1.24 7.40
CA TYR A 214 28.18 -0.16 8.28
C TYR A 214 29.37 0.63 8.81
N ASP A 215 29.26 1.97 8.83
CA ASP A 215 30.12 2.85 9.62
C ASP A 215 29.35 3.26 10.89
N GLY A 216 29.58 2.50 11.96
CA GLY A 216 28.83 2.62 13.21
C GLY A 216 27.33 2.40 13.01
N GLY A 217 26.55 3.48 13.13
CA GLY A 217 25.09 3.46 12.99
C GLY A 217 24.58 3.57 11.55
N PHE A 218 25.43 3.95 10.58
CA PHE A 218 25.03 4.27 9.21
C PHE A 218 25.33 3.12 8.26
N VAL A 219 24.46 2.94 7.26
CA VAL A 219 24.76 2.08 6.11
C VAL A 219 25.88 2.75 5.32
N GLU A 220 26.99 2.05 5.13
CA GLU A 220 28.11 2.53 4.32
C GLU A 220 27.96 2.05 2.87
N SER A 221 27.64 0.76 2.68
CA SER A 221 27.41 0.20 1.35
C SER A 221 26.45 -0.99 1.38
N VAL A 222 25.74 -1.20 0.27
CA VAL A 222 25.01 -2.43 -0.06
C VAL A 222 25.53 -2.85 -1.42
N ARG A 223 26.28 -3.94 -1.51
CA ARG A 223 26.99 -4.34 -2.73
C ARG A 223 26.67 -5.78 -3.11
N PRO A 224 26.55 -6.08 -4.41
CA PRO A 224 26.39 -7.45 -4.86
C PRO A 224 27.64 -8.28 -4.51
N ARG A 225 27.42 -9.54 -4.15
CA ARG A 225 28.48 -10.53 -3.84
C ARG A 225 29.09 -11.16 -5.10
N TYR A 226 28.43 -10.99 -6.25
CA TYR A 226 28.81 -11.60 -7.52
C TYR A 226 28.69 -10.57 -8.65
N ASP A 227 29.59 -10.65 -9.64
CA ASP A 227 29.67 -9.68 -10.75
C ASP A 227 28.45 -9.69 -11.68
N ASP A 228 27.72 -10.81 -11.74
CA ASP A 228 26.49 -10.96 -12.54
C ASP A 228 25.23 -10.48 -11.82
N VAL A 229 25.32 -10.18 -10.52
CA VAL A 229 24.19 -9.66 -9.74
C VAL A 229 24.13 -8.14 -9.93
N PRO A 230 22.97 -7.56 -10.28
CA PRO A 230 22.84 -6.12 -10.49
C PRO A 230 23.29 -5.30 -9.27
N GLU A 231 23.96 -4.17 -9.48
CA GLU A 231 24.26 -3.24 -8.38
C GLU A 231 23.00 -2.48 -7.93
N VAL A 232 22.12 -2.17 -8.90
CA VAL A 232 20.83 -1.50 -8.67
C VAL A 232 19.72 -2.36 -9.29
N VAL A 233 18.67 -2.62 -8.52
CA VAL A 233 17.48 -3.34 -9.00
C VAL A 233 16.37 -2.36 -9.34
N ASP A 234 16.03 -2.28 -10.63
CA ASP A 234 14.91 -1.47 -11.12
C ASP A 234 13.56 -2.14 -10.93
N LYS A 235 12.55 -1.36 -10.54
CA LYS A 235 11.16 -1.83 -10.47
C LYS A 235 10.63 -2.29 -11.84
N ARG A 236 9.64 -3.17 -11.81
CA ARG A 236 8.79 -3.48 -12.98
C ARG A 236 7.67 -2.48 -13.15
N THR A 237 7.35 -2.17 -14.39
CA THR A 237 6.23 -1.30 -14.74
C THR A 237 5.58 -1.84 -16.00
N VAL A 238 4.32 -2.26 -15.89
CA VAL A 238 3.47 -2.60 -17.04
C VAL A 238 3.21 -1.31 -17.80
N ALA A 239 3.66 -1.25 -19.05
CA ALA A 239 3.52 -0.05 -19.88
C ALA A 239 2.06 0.23 -20.24
N ASN A 240 1.34 -0.79 -20.73
CA ASN A 240 -0.03 -0.67 -21.20
C ASN A 240 -0.97 -1.58 -20.39
N LEU A 241 -1.82 -0.97 -19.56
CA LEU A 241 -2.79 -1.74 -18.76
C LEU A 241 -3.86 -2.42 -19.61
N ALA A 242 -4.13 -1.94 -20.84
CA ALA A 242 -5.13 -2.55 -21.71
C ALA A 242 -4.81 -4.01 -22.07
N ASP A 243 -3.53 -4.37 -22.10
CA ASP A 243 -3.05 -5.73 -22.39
C ASP A 243 -3.27 -6.69 -21.20
N TRP A 244 -3.68 -6.14 -20.05
CA TRP A 244 -3.89 -6.87 -18.79
C TRP A 244 -5.31 -6.64 -18.26
N PRO A 245 -6.34 -7.19 -18.91
CA PRO A 245 -7.75 -6.98 -18.54
C PRO A 245 -8.16 -7.83 -17.33
N TYR A 246 -7.40 -7.73 -16.23
CA TYR A 246 -7.56 -8.52 -15.01
C TYR A 246 -8.15 -7.70 -13.85
N PRO A 247 -8.84 -8.34 -12.89
CA PRO A 247 -9.27 -9.74 -12.94
C PRO A 247 -10.51 -9.94 -13.84
N LYS A 248 -10.54 -10.99 -14.68
CA LYS A 248 -11.72 -11.37 -15.49
C LYS A 248 -12.66 -12.26 -14.68
N ARG A 249 -12.09 -13.16 -13.86
CA ARG A 249 -12.83 -14.05 -12.95
C ARG A 249 -12.67 -13.59 -11.51
N HIS A 250 -13.28 -12.46 -11.16
CA HIS A 250 -13.26 -11.93 -9.80
C HIS A 250 -13.71 -13.00 -8.79
N LEU A 251 -13.11 -13.07 -7.60
CA LEU A 251 -13.52 -14.02 -6.57
C LEU A 251 -14.71 -13.46 -5.78
N VAL A 252 -15.74 -14.27 -5.54
CA VAL A 252 -16.88 -13.87 -4.70
C VAL A 252 -16.73 -14.47 -3.31
N PRO A 253 -16.68 -13.65 -2.25
CA PRO A 253 -16.49 -14.13 -0.89
C PRO A 253 -17.61 -15.07 -0.42
N VAL A 254 -17.25 -15.98 0.49
CA VAL A 254 -18.22 -16.82 1.23
C VAL A 254 -18.66 -16.20 2.58
N THR A 255 -18.02 -15.10 2.99
CA THR A 255 -18.33 -14.36 4.22
C THR A 255 -18.03 -12.88 4.06
N GLU A 256 -18.56 -12.03 4.94
CA GLU A 256 -18.40 -10.58 4.84
C GLU A 256 -16.91 -10.16 4.85
N VAL A 257 -16.51 -9.37 3.86
CA VAL A 257 -15.16 -8.80 3.71
C VAL A 257 -15.20 -7.27 3.73
N VAL A 258 -14.06 -6.61 3.94
CA VAL A 258 -14.02 -5.14 4.11
C VAL A 258 -14.52 -4.38 2.86
N HIS A 259 -14.32 -4.95 1.68
CA HIS A 259 -14.77 -4.37 0.40
C HIS A 259 -15.50 -5.41 -0.45
N ASP A 260 -16.74 -5.70 -0.07
CA ASP A 260 -17.63 -6.64 -0.76
C ASP A 260 -18.34 -5.99 -1.97
N ARG A 261 -17.58 -5.80 -3.05
CA ARG A 261 -18.01 -5.18 -4.31
C ARG A 261 -17.05 -5.53 -5.45
N LEU A 262 -17.51 -5.41 -6.69
CA LEU A 262 -16.62 -5.52 -7.84
C LEU A 262 -15.63 -4.35 -7.85
N ASN A 263 -14.33 -4.61 -7.95
CA ASN A 263 -13.31 -3.57 -8.06
C ASN A 263 -12.72 -3.58 -9.49
N VAL A 264 -12.75 -2.43 -10.16
CA VAL A 264 -12.20 -2.24 -11.52
C VAL A 264 -11.16 -1.12 -11.48
N GLU A 265 -9.89 -1.47 -11.73
CA GLU A 265 -8.79 -0.48 -11.75
C GLU A 265 -8.88 0.34 -13.04
N VAL A 266 -9.13 1.64 -12.94
CA VAL A 266 -9.26 2.51 -14.14
C VAL A 266 -7.94 3.06 -14.64
N PHE A 267 -6.97 3.25 -13.74
CA PHE A 267 -5.59 3.60 -14.07
C PHE A 267 -4.64 3.33 -12.91
N ARG A 268 -3.35 3.22 -13.22
CA ARG A 268 -2.25 3.06 -12.26
C ARG A 268 -1.26 4.21 -12.37
N GLY A 269 -0.64 4.61 -11.26
CA GLY A 269 0.25 5.78 -11.22
C GLY A 269 -0.46 7.07 -10.80
N CYS A 270 0.27 8.03 -10.26
CA CYS A 270 -0.23 9.37 -9.95
C CYS A 270 0.87 10.42 -10.15
N THR A 271 0.55 11.53 -10.82
CA THR A 271 1.50 12.61 -11.16
C THR A 271 1.34 13.85 -10.29
N ARG A 272 0.36 13.85 -9.38
CA ARG A 272 0.03 14.98 -8.48
C ARG A 272 1.17 15.41 -7.56
N GLY A 273 2.16 14.54 -7.32
CA GLY A 273 3.40 14.92 -6.64
C GLY A 273 3.28 15.19 -5.14
N CYS A 274 2.25 14.68 -4.46
CA CYS A 274 2.15 14.75 -3.00
C CYS A 274 3.42 14.17 -2.34
N ARG A 275 4.18 15.01 -1.62
CA ARG A 275 5.54 14.71 -1.13
C ARG A 275 5.62 13.62 -0.04
N PHE A 276 4.48 13.31 0.57
CA PHE A 276 4.33 12.23 1.55
C PHE A 276 3.89 10.89 0.93
N CYS A 277 3.39 10.90 -0.30
CA CYS A 277 2.66 9.77 -0.87
C CYS A 277 3.60 8.80 -1.60
N GLN A 278 3.96 7.70 -0.95
CA GLN A 278 4.80 6.66 -1.55
C GLN A 278 4.19 6.11 -2.83
N ALA A 279 2.90 5.71 -2.80
CA ALA A 279 2.22 5.17 -3.96
C ALA A 279 2.27 6.15 -5.15
N GLY A 280 2.09 7.45 -4.91
CA GLY A 280 2.18 8.49 -5.95
C GLY A 280 3.58 8.71 -6.52
N MET A 281 4.62 8.19 -5.88
CA MET A 281 6.00 8.23 -6.35
C MET A 281 6.38 6.91 -7.04
N VAL A 282 6.25 5.78 -6.33
CA VAL A 282 6.76 4.48 -6.81
C VAL A 282 5.94 3.88 -7.95
N THR A 283 4.69 4.31 -8.16
CA THR A 283 3.83 3.78 -9.25
C THR A 283 3.83 4.62 -10.52
N ARG A 284 4.65 5.69 -10.59
CA ARG A 284 4.81 6.49 -11.82
C ARG A 284 5.42 5.66 -12.96
N PRO A 285 5.09 5.93 -14.24
CA PRO A 285 4.16 6.97 -14.72
C PRO A 285 2.68 6.59 -14.62
N VAL A 286 1.80 7.55 -14.92
CA VAL A 286 0.34 7.32 -15.05
C VAL A 286 0.03 6.53 -16.32
N ARG A 287 -0.78 5.48 -16.16
CA ARG A 287 -1.24 4.62 -17.25
C ARG A 287 -2.74 4.38 -17.10
N GLU A 288 -3.53 5.03 -17.93
CA GLU A 288 -4.98 4.92 -17.97
C GLU A 288 -5.44 3.75 -18.86
N ARG A 289 -6.48 3.03 -18.42
CA ARG A 289 -7.15 2.05 -19.28
C ARG A 289 -8.04 2.77 -20.30
N PRO A 290 -8.20 2.24 -21.51
CA PRO A 290 -9.23 2.73 -22.43
C PRO A 290 -10.63 2.60 -21.81
N ALA A 291 -11.50 3.60 -22.03
CA ALA A 291 -12.85 3.62 -21.47
C ALA A 291 -13.66 2.35 -21.83
N GLU A 292 -13.49 1.84 -23.05
CA GLU A 292 -14.18 0.62 -23.49
C GLU A 292 -13.72 -0.62 -22.71
N SER A 293 -12.43 -0.72 -22.40
CA SER A 293 -11.88 -1.81 -21.58
C SER A 293 -12.46 -1.78 -20.16
N VAL A 294 -12.56 -0.58 -19.57
CA VAL A 294 -13.20 -0.42 -18.26
C VAL A 294 -14.66 -0.86 -18.32
N ARG A 295 -15.40 -0.44 -19.36
CA ARG A 295 -16.82 -0.83 -19.53
C ARG A 295 -17.01 -2.33 -19.67
N SER A 296 -16.19 -3.01 -20.46
CA SER A 296 -16.27 -4.46 -20.58
C SER A 296 -15.98 -5.14 -19.24
N MET A 297 -14.96 -4.69 -18.50
CA MET A 297 -14.64 -5.22 -17.18
C MET A 297 -15.80 -5.04 -16.19
N VAL A 298 -16.47 -3.87 -16.20
CA VAL A 298 -17.66 -3.60 -15.37
C VAL A 298 -18.80 -4.55 -15.73
N ARG A 299 -19.21 -4.58 -17.00
CA ARG A 299 -20.34 -5.38 -17.46
C ARG A 299 -20.12 -6.88 -17.22
N ASP A 300 -18.96 -7.38 -17.65
CA ASP A 300 -18.64 -8.80 -17.59
C ASP A 300 -18.41 -9.23 -16.13
N GLY A 301 -17.75 -8.38 -15.32
CA GLY A 301 -17.53 -8.62 -13.90
C GLY A 301 -18.83 -8.64 -13.08
N LEU A 302 -19.78 -7.73 -13.35
CA LEU A 302 -21.09 -7.71 -12.69
C LEU A 302 -21.91 -8.95 -13.05
N SER A 303 -22.00 -9.26 -14.34
CA SER A 303 -22.70 -10.45 -14.85
C SER A 303 -22.14 -11.73 -14.23
N ARG A 304 -20.81 -11.83 -14.14
CA ARG A 304 -20.13 -12.97 -13.52
C ARG A 304 -20.38 -13.05 -12.01
N SER A 305 -20.27 -11.95 -11.29
CA SER A 305 -20.14 -11.98 -9.82
C SER A 305 -21.45 -11.81 -9.07
N GLY A 306 -22.49 -11.31 -9.74
CA GLY A 306 -23.77 -11.01 -9.10
C GLY A 306 -23.72 -9.82 -8.14
N HIS A 307 -22.59 -9.11 -8.06
CA HIS A 307 -22.52 -7.86 -7.30
C HIS A 307 -23.49 -6.83 -7.88
N HIS A 308 -24.00 -5.97 -7.01
CA HIS A 308 -24.81 -4.81 -7.39
C HIS A 308 -24.06 -3.48 -7.20
N GLU A 309 -22.81 -3.54 -6.69
CA GLU A 309 -21.92 -2.39 -6.54
C GLU A 309 -20.61 -2.60 -7.30
N VAL A 310 -20.14 -1.56 -7.99
CA VAL A 310 -18.80 -1.48 -8.60
C VAL A 310 -18.02 -0.31 -8.05
N ALA A 311 -16.82 -0.55 -7.53
CA ALA A 311 -15.83 0.48 -7.24
C ALA A 311 -14.87 0.66 -8.42
N LEU A 312 -14.80 1.89 -8.94
CA LEU A 312 -13.74 2.28 -9.88
C LEU A 312 -12.49 2.71 -9.09
N THR A 313 -11.45 1.89 -9.11
CA THR A 313 -10.27 2.03 -8.25
C THR A 313 -9.10 2.68 -8.99
N SER A 314 -8.42 3.60 -8.31
CA SER A 314 -7.11 4.16 -8.67
C SER A 314 -6.60 5.01 -7.49
N LEU A 315 -5.42 5.64 -7.63
CA LEU A 315 -4.93 6.61 -6.66
C LEU A 315 -5.68 7.96 -6.70
N SER A 316 -6.41 8.27 -7.77
CA SER A 316 -7.20 9.49 -7.91
C SER A 316 -8.28 9.33 -8.98
N THR A 317 -9.35 8.59 -8.70
CA THR A 317 -10.30 8.11 -9.73
C THR A 317 -10.95 9.24 -10.54
N ALA A 318 -11.16 10.40 -9.93
CA ALA A 318 -11.69 11.57 -10.63
C ALA A 318 -10.74 12.14 -11.71
N ASP A 319 -9.43 11.88 -11.60
CA ASP A 319 -8.43 12.31 -12.58
C ASP A 319 -8.40 11.41 -13.82
N TYR A 320 -9.17 10.32 -13.85
CA TYR A 320 -9.30 9.47 -15.02
C TYR A 320 -9.98 10.24 -16.16
N SER A 321 -9.27 10.43 -17.26
CA SER A 321 -9.74 11.28 -18.35
C SER A 321 -10.99 10.74 -19.08
N GLY A 322 -11.30 9.45 -18.91
CA GLY A 322 -12.52 8.81 -19.41
C GLY A 322 -13.70 8.73 -18.43
N ILE A 323 -13.62 9.36 -17.24
CA ILE A 323 -14.53 9.10 -16.11
C ILE A 323 -16.00 9.35 -16.44
N HIS A 324 -16.33 10.49 -17.06
CA HIS A 324 -17.71 10.86 -17.38
C HIS A 324 -18.35 9.79 -18.28
N ARG A 325 -17.64 9.42 -19.35
CA ARG A 325 -18.11 8.43 -20.31
C ARG A 325 -18.34 7.07 -19.65
N VAL A 326 -17.37 6.58 -18.88
CA VAL A 326 -17.48 5.29 -18.18
C VAL A 326 -18.66 5.29 -17.22
N VAL A 327 -18.80 6.32 -16.40
CA VAL A 327 -19.90 6.42 -15.42
C VAL A 327 -21.26 6.49 -16.13
N SER A 328 -21.42 7.43 -17.08
CA SER A 328 -22.70 7.64 -17.76
C SER A 328 -23.14 6.38 -18.51
N GLU A 329 -22.21 5.74 -19.21
CA GLU A 329 -22.51 4.55 -20.01
C GLU A 329 -22.76 3.34 -19.12
N ALA A 330 -21.97 3.11 -18.06
CA ALA A 330 -22.16 2.01 -17.11
C ALA A 330 -23.52 2.07 -16.40
N MET A 331 -23.97 3.28 -16.03
CA MET A 331 -25.30 3.47 -15.42
C MET A 331 -26.46 3.29 -16.39
N SER A 332 -26.23 3.50 -17.68
CA SER A 332 -27.25 3.43 -18.73
C SER A 332 -27.33 2.06 -19.41
N ASP A 333 -26.38 1.16 -19.12
CA ASP A 333 -26.24 -0.11 -19.84
C ASP A 333 -27.37 -1.09 -19.47
N PRO A 334 -28.31 -1.36 -20.40
CA PRO A 334 -29.44 -2.25 -20.13
C PRO A 334 -29.02 -3.72 -19.97
N THR A 335 -27.76 -4.06 -20.28
CA THR A 335 -27.22 -5.42 -20.13
C THR A 335 -26.70 -5.69 -18.73
N THR A 336 -26.54 -4.66 -17.89
CA THR A 336 -26.27 -4.86 -16.46
C THR A 336 -27.56 -5.28 -15.74
N CYS A 337 -27.50 -6.39 -15.00
CA CYS A 337 -28.65 -6.92 -14.28
C CYS A 337 -28.99 -6.05 -13.06
N GLY A 338 -30.05 -5.23 -13.16
CA GLY A 338 -30.62 -4.46 -12.04
C GLY A 338 -30.01 -3.05 -11.87
N ASP A 339 -30.42 -2.37 -10.79
CA ASP A 339 -29.90 -1.03 -10.45
C ASP A 339 -28.46 -1.13 -9.93
N VAL A 340 -27.47 -1.00 -10.82
CA VAL A 340 -26.04 -1.00 -10.45
C VAL A 340 -25.69 0.30 -9.72
N SER A 341 -25.07 0.17 -8.55
CA SER A 341 -24.45 1.28 -7.82
C SER A 341 -22.98 1.38 -8.18
N VAL A 342 -22.54 2.52 -8.71
CA VAL A 342 -21.10 2.79 -8.84
C VAL A 342 -20.59 3.44 -7.55
N SER A 343 -19.36 3.16 -7.15
CA SER A 343 -18.66 3.89 -6.09
C SER A 343 -17.31 4.36 -6.62
N LEU A 344 -16.95 5.57 -6.24
CA LEU A 344 -15.69 6.19 -6.62
C LEU A 344 -14.90 6.34 -5.32
N PRO A 345 -14.10 5.34 -4.91
CA PRO A 345 -13.14 5.52 -3.83
C PRO A 345 -12.10 6.59 -4.22
N SER A 346 -11.44 7.16 -3.21
CA SER A 346 -10.35 8.13 -3.42
C SER A 346 -10.77 9.39 -4.19
N LEU A 347 -11.90 10.00 -3.78
CA LEU A 347 -12.36 11.26 -4.37
C LEU A 347 -11.45 12.41 -3.95
N ARG A 348 -10.92 13.11 -4.95
CA ARG A 348 -10.33 14.43 -4.75
C ARG A 348 -11.45 15.43 -4.46
N VAL A 349 -11.02 16.52 -3.86
CA VAL A 349 -11.85 17.66 -3.48
C VAL A 349 -12.13 18.52 -4.72
N ASP A 350 -13.24 18.24 -5.40
CA ASP A 350 -13.69 19.01 -6.57
C ASP A 350 -15.21 18.88 -6.73
N ALA A 351 -15.90 20.00 -7.00
CA ALA A 351 -17.34 20.07 -7.21
C ALA A 351 -17.82 19.27 -8.44
N PHE A 352 -17.00 19.14 -9.48
CA PHE A 352 -17.31 18.30 -10.63
C PHE A 352 -17.37 16.82 -10.23
N THR A 353 -16.39 16.38 -9.45
CA THR A 353 -16.35 15.03 -8.88
C THR A 353 -17.60 14.72 -8.05
N VAL A 354 -18.15 15.74 -7.38
CA VAL A 354 -19.40 15.61 -6.62
C VAL A 354 -20.63 15.50 -7.51
N GLY A 355 -20.68 16.24 -8.62
CA GLY A 355 -21.72 16.08 -9.64
C GLY A 355 -21.80 14.65 -10.16
N ILE A 356 -20.66 14.06 -10.52
CA ILE A 356 -20.56 12.66 -10.93
C ILE A 356 -21.04 11.73 -9.81
N ALA A 357 -20.59 11.95 -8.57
CA ALA A 357 -21.04 11.15 -7.43
C ALA A 357 -22.57 11.24 -7.22
N ALA A 358 -23.20 12.38 -7.53
CA ALA A 358 -24.64 12.61 -7.44
C ALA A 358 -25.43 11.77 -8.43
N GLU A 359 -24.94 11.73 -9.66
CA GLU A 359 -25.54 10.96 -10.74
C GLU A 359 -25.54 9.48 -10.40
N ILE A 360 -24.45 9.02 -9.80
CA ILE A 360 -24.20 7.64 -9.37
C ILE A 360 -25.03 7.23 -8.15
N GLN A 361 -25.04 8.01 -7.07
CA GLN A 361 -25.65 7.62 -5.79
C GLN A 361 -27.16 7.96 -5.73
N ARG A 362 -27.97 7.34 -6.59
CA ARG A 362 -29.43 7.54 -6.63
C ARG A 362 -30.19 6.90 -5.45
N ALA A 363 -29.66 5.82 -4.86
CA ALA A 363 -30.39 5.03 -3.85
C ALA A 363 -29.90 5.22 -2.39
N ARG A 364 -28.59 5.32 -2.12
CA ARG A 364 -28.04 5.39 -0.74
C ARG A 364 -26.83 6.32 -0.59
N ARG A 365 -27.08 7.57 -0.20
CA ARG A 365 -26.05 8.58 0.13
C ARG A 365 -25.52 8.40 1.56
N THR A 366 -24.68 7.39 1.80
CA THR A 366 -24.23 7.00 3.15
C THR A 366 -23.20 7.95 3.75
N GLY A 367 -22.37 8.61 2.92
CA GLY A 367 -21.42 9.66 3.30
C GLY A 367 -20.36 9.87 2.23
N LEU A 368 -19.79 11.07 2.15
CA LEU A 368 -18.74 11.40 1.18
C LEU A 368 -17.40 11.64 1.91
N THR A 369 -16.31 11.13 1.36
CA THR A 369 -14.99 11.26 1.98
C THR A 369 -14.06 12.08 1.11
N PHE A 370 -13.45 13.09 1.72
CA PHE A 370 -12.45 13.93 1.09
C PHE A 370 -11.13 13.84 1.84
N ALA A 371 -10.03 13.92 1.10
CA ALA A 371 -8.69 13.97 1.66
C ALA A 371 -8.04 15.31 1.28
N PRO A 372 -8.06 16.31 2.19
CA PRO A 372 -7.22 17.50 2.11
C PRO A 372 -5.81 17.32 2.70
N GLU A 373 -5.65 16.38 3.66
CA GLU A 373 -4.40 15.96 4.33
C GLU A 373 -3.75 17.02 5.22
N ALA A 374 -3.83 18.29 4.84
CA ALA A 374 -3.43 19.46 5.60
C ALA A 374 -4.53 20.54 5.56
N ALA A 375 -4.67 21.29 6.65
CA ALA A 375 -5.77 22.24 6.79
C ALA A 375 -5.47 23.66 6.31
N THR A 376 -4.24 24.13 6.46
CA THR A 376 -3.84 25.46 6.00
C THR A 376 -3.30 25.38 4.58
N TRP A 377 -3.45 26.47 3.83
CA TRP A 377 -2.86 26.60 2.49
C TRP A 377 -1.34 26.37 2.50
N ARG A 378 -0.64 27.00 3.45
CA ARG A 378 0.80 26.85 3.64
C ARG A 378 1.21 25.37 3.75
N LEU A 379 0.59 24.61 4.67
CA LEU A 379 0.96 23.22 4.87
C LEU A 379 0.55 22.34 3.67
N ARG A 380 -0.54 22.68 2.97
CA ARG A 380 -0.90 22.07 1.69
C ARG A 380 0.15 22.30 0.60
N GLN A 381 0.78 23.48 0.54
CA GLN A 381 1.91 23.73 -0.36
C GLN A 381 3.14 22.92 0.04
N VAL A 382 3.47 22.84 1.34
CA VAL A 382 4.60 22.04 1.84
C VAL A 382 4.47 20.58 1.42
N ILE A 383 3.29 19.98 1.58
CA ILE A 383 3.06 18.58 1.19
C ILE A 383 2.80 18.38 -0.31
N ASN A 384 2.81 19.47 -1.08
CA ASN A 384 2.45 19.55 -2.49
C ASN A 384 1.06 18.97 -2.82
N LYS A 385 0.06 19.33 -2.00
CA LYS A 385 -1.36 19.02 -2.23
C LYS A 385 -2.13 20.31 -2.45
N LEU A 386 -2.00 20.85 -3.65
CA LEU A 386 -2.47 22.18 -4.06
C LEU A 386 -3.99 22.27 -4.28
N ILE A 387 -4.76 21.99 -3.22
CA ILE A 387 -6.22 22.14 -3.17
C ILE A 387 -6.52 23.44 -2.43
N GLN A 388 -7.26 24.37 -3.03
CA GLN A 388 -7.63 25.61 -2.34
C GLN A 388 -8.84 25.41 -1.42
N GLU A 389 -9.07 26.35 -0.50
CA GLU A 389 -10.22 26.23 0.40
C GLU A 389 -11.53 26.41 -0.36
N GLU A 390 -11.53 27.25 -1.40
CA GLU A 390 -12.64 27.50 -2.28
C GLU A 390 -13.06 26.24 -3.03
N ASP A 391 -12.09 25.47 -3.55
CA ASP A 391 -12.33 24.18 -4.20
C ASP A 391 -12.97 23.19 -3.21
N LEU A 392 -12.46 23.18 -1.98
CA LEU A 392 -13.00 22.33 -0.90
C LEU A 392 -14.40 22.69 -0.50
N TYR A 393 -14.64 23.96 -0.22
CA TYR A 393 -15.94 24.43 0.18
C TYR A 393 -16.95 24.30 -0.95
N GLY A 394 -16.56 24.52 -2.20
CA GLY A 394 -17.41 24.24 -3.37
C GLY A 394 -17.79 22.77 -3.49
N ALA A 395 -16.84 21.84 -3.31
CA ALA A 395 -17.14 20.40 -3.31
C ALA A 395 -18.07 20.00 -2.15
N VAL A 396 -17.81 20.54 -0.96
CA VAL A 396 -18.64 20.30 0.23
C VAL A 396 -20.06 20.87 0.05
N GLU A 397 -20.18 22.08 -0.48
CA GLU A 397 -21.46 22.72 -0.78
C GLU A 397 -22.25 21.89 -1.80
N ALA A 398 -21.61 21.51 -2.91
CA ALA A 398 -22.21 20.65 -3.93
C ALA A 398 -22.76 19.36 -3.30
N ALA A 399 -22.00 18.71 -2.43
CA ALA A 399 -22.41 17.43 -1.86
C ALA A 399 -23.57 17.60 -0.86
N TYR A 400 -23.54 18.64 -0.01
CA TYR A 400 -24.68 18.91 0.87
C TYR A 400 -25.94 19.31 0.10
N SER A 401 -25.81 20.13 -0.95
CA SER A 401 -26.94 20.55 -1.81
C SER A 401 -27.63 19.36 -2.48
N GLN A 402 -26.85 18.32 -2.78
CA GLN A 402 -27.30 17.06 -3.33
C GLN A 402 -27.64 16.04 -2.24
N GLY A 403 -27.97 16.45 -1.02
CA GLY A 403 -28.62 15.58 -0.04
C GLY A 403 -27.73 14.67 0.81
N TRP A 404 -26.40 14.68 0.64
CA TRP A 404 -25.53 14.04 1.64
C TRP A 404 -25.64 14.79 2.97
N ARG A 405 -25.60 14.05 4.08
CA ARG A 405 -25.68 14.64 5.44
C ARG A 405 -24.43 14.44 6.27
N ARG A 406 -23.57 13.51 5.83
CA ARG A 406 -22.37 13.10 6.54
C ARG A 406 -21.18 13.18 5.61
N MET A 407 -20.10 13.80 6.08
CA MET A 407 -18.83 13.84 5.38
C MET A 407 -17.72 13.30 6.27
N LYS A 408 -16.64 12.82 5.64
CA LYS A 408 -15.40 12.45 6.31
C LYS A 408 -14.25 13.23 5.69
N LEU A 409 -13.38 13.81 6.50
CA LEU A 409 -12.16 14.51 6.07
C LEU A 409 -10.94 13.78 6.64
N TYR A 410 -10.01 13.39 5.77
CA TYR A 410 -8.74 12.77 6.18
C TYR A 410 -7.62 13.80 6.31
N PHE A 411 -6.89 13.74 7.43
CA PHE A 411 -5.75 14.59 7.72
C PHE A 411 -4.55 13.77 8.21
N LEU A 412 -3.36 14.31 7.97
CA LEU A 412 -2.13 13.87 8.58
C LEU A 412 -1.70 14.87 9.66
N THR A 413 -1.07 14.38 10.72
CA THR A 413 -0.39 15.18 11.74
C THR A 413 1.04 14.68 11.90
N GLY A 414 1.94 15.53 12.36
CA GLY A 414 3.37 15.27 12.35
C GLY A 414 4.06 15.55 11.02
N LEU A 415 3.47 16.39 10.16
CA LEU A 415 4.04 16.72 8.85
C LEU A 415 5.25 17.67 8.97
N PRO A 416 6.15 17.70 7.97
CA PRO A 416 7.25 18.65 7.94
C PRO A 416 6.77 20.10 8.07
N THR A 417 7.45 20.89 8.88
CA THR A 417 7.13 22.30 9.18
C THR A 417 5.74 22.56 9.80
N GLU A 418 4.99 21.53 10.20
CA GLU A 418 3.67 21.71 10.80
C GLU A 418 3.77 22.48 12.13
N THR A 419 2.93 23.51 12.25
CA THR A 419 2.79 24.34 13.45
C THR A 419 1.45 24.07 14.14
N ASP A 420 1.31 24.51 15.40
CA ASP A 420 0.06 24.44 16.15
C ASP A 420 -1.11 25.17 15.44
N VAL A 421 -0.82 26.21 14.64
CA VAL A 421 -1.82 26.91 13.82
C VAL A 421 -2.39 25.97 12.76
N ASP A 422 -1.54 25.18 12.12
CA ASP A 422 -1.97 24.23 11.09
C ASP A 422 -2.81 23.10 11.69
N THR A 423 -2.38 22.58 12.86
CA THR A 423 -3.13 21.55 13.59
C THR A 423 -4.51 22.07 14.04
N ARG A 424 -4.59 23.31 14.55
CA ARG A 424 -5.89 23.93 14.92
C ARG A 424 -6.78 24.18 13.70
N GLY A 425 -6.17 24.57 12.57
CA GLY A 425 -6.85 24.81 11.31
C GLY A 425 -7.70 23.63 10.85
N ILE A 426 -7.35 22.39 11.22
CA ILE A 426 -8.15 21.19 10.92
C ILE A 426 -9.57 21.31 11.52
N ALA A 427 -9.68 21.77 12.76
CA ALA A 427 -10.98 21.97 13.41
C ALA A 427 -11.77 23.13 12.79
N ASP A 428 -11.08 24.18 12.32
CA ASP A 428 -11.68 25.33 11.63
C ASP A 428 -12.26 24.93 10.29
N LEU A 429 -11.47 24.27 9.47
CA LEU A 429 -11.89 23.78 8.17
C LEU A 429 -13.07 22.80 8.28
N ALA A 430 -13.04 21.86 9.25
CA ALA A 430 -14.17 20.96 9.49
C ALA A 430 -15.43 21.69 9.96
N ALA A 431 -15.31 22.72 10.80
CA ALA A 431 -16.44 23.50 11.28
C ALA A 431 -17.06 24.36 10.17
N ASN A 432 -16.24 24.91 9.28
CA ASN A 432 -16.69 25.63 8.09
C ASN A 432 -17.49 24.69 7.17
N CYS A 433 -17.02 23.47 6.95
CA CYS A 433 -17.77 22.46 6.21
C CYS A 433 -19.14 22.15 6.85
N VAL A 434 -19.21 22.03 8.19
CA VAL A 434 -20.50 21.88 8.90
C VAL A 434 -21.39 23.11 8.72
N ALA A 435 -20.84 24.31 8.77
CA ALA A 435 -21.59 25.56 8.59
C ALA A 435 -22.21 25.65 7.19
N ILE A 436 -21.46 25.27 6.15
CA ILE A 436 -21.99 25.11 4.78
C ILE A 436 -23.13 24.10 4.78
N GLY A 437 -22.94 22.92 5.37
CA GLY A 437 -23.97 21.88 5.42
C GLY A 437 -25.26 22.31 6.13
N ARG A 438 -25.20 23.27 7.07
CA ARG A 438 -26.38 23.77 7.81
C ARG A 438 -27.31 24.59 6.93
N GLN A 439 -26.83 25.08 5.81
CA GLN A 439 -27.65 25.78 4.82
C GLN A 439 -28.62 24.82 4.10
N TYR A 440 -28.29 23.52 4.06
CA TYR A 440 -29.05 22.49 3.36
C TYR A 440 -29.73 21.47 4.27
N HIS A 441 -29.17 21.21 5.45
CA HIS A 441 -29.64 20.18 6.39
C HIS A 441 -29.69 20.71 7.82
N PRO A 442 -30.63 20.24 8.67
CA PRO A 442 -30.70 20.66 10.07
C PRO A 442 -29.54 20.12 10.92
N ASN A 443 -29.05 18.92 10.61
CA ASN A 443 -28.03 18.20 11.39
C ASN A 443 -26.90 17.62 10.51
N PRO A 444 -26.15 18.45 9.76
CA PRO A 444 -24.99 17.98 9.02
C PRO A 444 -23.88 17.55 9.99
N SER A 445 -23.06 16.60 9.55
CA SER A 445 -21.89 16.18 10.32
C SER A 445 -20.66 15.98 9.44
N VAL A 446 -19.51 16.24 10.05
CA VAL A 446 -18.18 16.04 9.46
C VAL A 446 -17.36 15.22 10.45
N THR A 447 -16.86 14.07 10.01
CA THR A 447 -15.92 13.24 10.75
C THR A 447 -14.50 13.56 10.29
N VAL A 448 -13.69 14.15 11.15
CA VAL A 448 -12.26 14.35 10.95
C VAL A 448 -11.55 13.07 11.36
N SER A 449 -10.75 12.49 10.47
CA SER A 449 -9.97 11.28 10.68
C SER A 449 -8.49 11.60 10.52
N VAL A 450 -7.71 11.41 11.58
CA VAL A 450 -6.32 11.88 11.65
C VAL A 450 -5.33 10.72 11.82
N GLY A 451 -4.38 10.62 10.90
CA GLY A 451 -3.23 9.70 10.99
C GLY A 451 -1.95 10.44 11.41
N GLY A 452 -1.03 9.73 12.06
CA GLY A 452 0.34 10.21 12.23
C GLY A 452 1.10 10.06 10.91
N PHE A 453 1.87 11.07 10.52
CA PHE A 453 2.70 11.02 9.32
C PHE A 453 3.87 10.04 9.51
N ILE A 454 4.06 9.18 8.51
CA ILE A 454 5.11 8.17 8.48
C ILE A 454 5.96 8.42 7.24
N PRO A 455 7.25 8.78 7.39
CA PRO A 455 8.16 8.91 6.27
C PRO A 455 8.35 7.57 5.56
N LYS A 456 8.07 7.53 4.25
CA LYS A 456 8.18 6.33 3.43
C LYS A 456 9.40 6.39 2.49
N PRO A 457 10.03 5.26 2.17
CA PRO A 457 11.12 5.21 1.19
C PRO A 457 10.65 5.69 -0.19
N PHE A 458 11.56 6.27 -0.98
CA PHE A 458 11.27 6.82 -2.31
C PHE A 458 10.22 7.94 -2.31
N THR A 459 10.17 8.74 -1.24
CA THR A 459 9.37 9.97 -1.18
C THR A 459 10.26 11.18 -0.90
N PRO A 460 9.87 12.40 -1.31
CA PRO A 460 10.57 13.60 -0.91
C PRO A 460 10.64 13.77 0.62
N PHE A 461 9.73 13.16 1.39
CA PHE A 461 9.80 13.22 2.86
C PHE A 461 10.61 12.08 3.51
N GLN A 462 11.33 11.26 2.74
CA GLN A 462 12.15 10.19 3.31
C GLN A 462 13.26 10.69 4.25
N TRP A 463 13.71 11.94 4.10
CA TRP A 463 14.71 12.57 4.99
C TRP A 463 14.12 13.16 6.27
N PHE A 464 12.81 13.32 6.36
CA PHE A 464 12.17 13.86 7.55
C PHE A 464 12.17 12.83 8.68
N GLY A 465 12.55 13.26 9.88
CA GLY A 465 12.40 12.48 11.11
C GLY A 465 10.96 12.55 11.60
N GLN A 466 10.35 11.39 11.82
CA GLN A 466 8.97 11.32 12.27
C GLN A 466 8.80 11.94 13.67
N ASN A 467 7.69 12.63 13.90
CA ASN A 467 7.38 13.17 15.23
C ASN A 467 7.27 12.05 16.29
N THR A 468 7.66 12.36 17.52
CA THR A 468 7.55 11.43 18.65
C THR A 468 6.10 11.11 18.97
N VAL A 469 5.88 9.98 19.65
CA VAL A 469 4.55 9.60 20.15
C VAL A 469 3.95 10.71 21.01
N ASP A 470 4.76 11.35 21.86
CA ASP A 470 4.31 12.44 22.73
C ASP A 470 3.95 13.70 21.95
N GLU A 471 4.70 14.04 20.90
CA GLU A 471 4.38 15.18 20.04
C GLU A 471 3.10 14.94 19.24
N LEU A 472 2.91 13.74 18.68
CA LEU A 472 1.67 13.37 18.01
C LEU A 472 0.47 13.42 18.99
N ARG A 473 0.64 12.94 20.23
CA ARG A 473 -0.39 13.06 21.29
C ARG A 473 -0.68 14.52 21.65
N ARG A 474 0.34 15.38 21.72
CA ARG A 474 0.18 16.82 21.96
C ARG A 474 -0.68 17.46 20.87
N LYS A 475 -0.36 17.20 19.59
CA LYS A 475 -1.13 17.68 18.43
C LYS A 475 -2.57 17.16 18.43
N ILE A 476 -2.79 15.88 18.75
CA ILE A 476 -4.14 15.32 18.92
C ILE A 476 -4.89 16.03 20.05
N SER A 477 -4.23 16.36 21.17
CA SER A 477 -4.86 17.12 22.26
C SER A 477 -5.26 18.52 21.82
N ILE A 478 -4.39 19.23 21.09
CA ILE A 478 -4.70 20.54 20.52
C ILE A 478 -5.94 20.46 19.63
N LEU A 479 -5.99 19.47 18.74
CA LEU A 479 -7.11 19.28 17.83
C LEU A 479 -8.41 18.93 18.56
N ARG A 480 -8.33 18.08 19.59
CA ARG A 480 -9.45 17.74 20.46
C ARG A 480 -9.99 18.98 21.15
N ASP A 481 -9.12 19.79 21.73
CA ASP A 481 -9.48 21.01 22.43
C ASP A 481 -10.07 22.05 21.47
N ALA A 482 -9.50 22.21 20.28
CA ALA A 482 -10.02 23.08 19.23
C ALA A 482 -11.40 22.62 18.72
N SER A 483 -11.68 21.32 18.72
CA SER A 483 -12.95 20.74 18.27
C SER A 483 -14.05 20.77 19.34
N ARG A 484 -13.72 21.02 20.62
CA ARG A 484 -14.72 21.07 21.70
C ARG A 484 -15.77 22.16 21.44
N GLY A 485 -17.04 21.83 21.68
CA GLY A 485 -18.17 22.74 21.49
C GLY A 485 -18.60 22.94 20.03
N ARG A 486 -17.85 22.42 19.05
CA ARG A 486 -18.19 22.51 17.62
C ARG A 486 -19.20 21.44 17.22
N ARG A 487 -20.49 21.74 17.40
CA ARG A 487 -21.60 20.82 17.07
C ARG A 487 -21.53 20.36 15.61
N GLY A 488 -21.50 19.05 15.39
CA GLY A 488 -21.44 18.42 14.06
C GLY A 488 -20.03 17.98 13.64
N VAL A 489 -18.98 18.39 14.35
CA VAL A 489 -17.61 17.91 14.13
C VAL A 489 -17.35 16.71 15.03
N GLN A 490 -16.95 15.59 14.44
CA GLN A 490 -16.56 14.36 15.13
C GLN A 490 -15.10 14.08 14.84
N LEU A 491 -14.33 13.63 15.84
CA LEU A 491 -12.90 13.37 15.69
C LEU A 491 -12.61 11.88 15.89
N LYS A 492 -11.83 11.31 14.97
CA LYS A 492 -11.22 9.99 15.04
C LYS A 492 -9.72 10.13 14.77
N TRP A 493 -8.90 9.37 15.46
CA TRP A 493 -7.45 9.36 15.24
C TRP A 493 -6.89 7.96 15.38
N HIS A 494 -5.79 7.71 14.67
CA HIS A 494 -5.01 6.49 14.82
C HIS A 494 -4.14 6.56 16.08
N ASP A 495 -3.80 5.40 16.64
CA ASP A 495 -2.90 5.31 17.78
C ASP A 495 -1.47 5.73 17.37
N PRO A 496 -0.90 6.81 17.94
CA PRO A 496 0.45 7.24 17.60
C PRO A 496 1.54 6.20 17.85
N ARG A 497 1.27 5.23 18.74
CA ARG A 497 2.19 4.12 19.02
C ARG A 497 2.31 3.16 17.84
N ALA A 498 1.21 2.89 17.14
CA ALA A 498 1.24 2.07 15.93
C ALA A 498 2.03 2.79 14.82
N SER A 499 1.83 4.10 14.65
CA SER A 499 2.60 4.91 13.70
C SER A 499 4.11 4.91 13.99
N LEU A 500 4.53 4.84 15.26
CA LEU A 500 5.94 4.71 15.63
C LEU A 500 6.55 3.41 15.08
N ILE A 501 5.85 2.28 15.25
CA ILE A 501 6.34 0.97 14.81
C ILE A 501 6.28 0.84 13.29
N GLU A 502 5.23 1.36 12.65
CA GLU A 502 5.16 1.41 11.19
C GLU A 502 6.32 2.26 10.62
N GLY A 503 6.65 3.40 11.24
CA GLY A 503 7.81 4.21 10.88
C GLY A 503 9.15 3.51 11.11
N LEU A 504 9.27 2.75 12.20
CA LEU A 504 10.46 1.92 12.48
C LEU A 504 10.68 0.90 11.37
N CYS A 505 9.65 0.13 11.01
CA CYS A 505 9.73 -0.86 9.94
C CYS A 505 9.94 -0.22 8.57
N SER A 506 9.24 0.88 8.26
CA SER A 506 9.35 1.54 6.95
C SER A 506 10.73 2.14 6.69
N ARG A 507 11.40 2.64 7.74
CA ARG A 507 12.71 3.30 7.66
C ARG A 507 13.88 2.39 8.05
N GLY A 508 13.60 1.15 8.47
CA GLY A 508 14.57 0.20 9.01
C GLY A 508 15.61 -0.25 8.00
N ASP A 509 16.77 -0.69 8.51
CA ASP A 509 17.78 -1.41 7.74
C ASP A 509 17.79 -2.90 8.13
N ARG A 510 18.73 -3.67 7.57
CA ARG A 510 18.83 -5.13 7.78
C ARG A 510 18.90 -5.55 9.24
N ARG A 511 19.45 -4.71 10.13
CA ARG A 511 19.55 -5.02 11.57
C ARG A 511 18.19 -5.09 12.24
N LEU A 512 17.16 -4.47 11.66
CA LEU A 512 15.80 -4.52 12.19
C LEU A 512 15.19 -5.92 12.07
N GLY A 513 15.71 -6.79 11.21
CA GLY A 513 15.26 -8.18 11.11
C GLY A 513 15.31 -8.91 12.44
N ALA A 514 16.41 -8.75 13.20
CA ALA A 514 16.56 -9.36 14.52
C ALA A 514 15.51 -8.86 15.54
N VAL A 515 15.09 -7.60 15.44
CA VAL A 515 14.04 -7.02 16.29
C VAL A 515 12.68 -7.61 15.94
N ILE A 516 12.34 -7.68 14.65
CA ILE A 516 11.08 -8.29 14.16
C ILE A 516 11.00 -9.74 14.61
N GLU A 517 12.10 -10.49 14.49
CA GLU A 517 12.20 -11.87 14.95
C GLU A 517 11.99 -11.98 16.47
N SER A 518 12.64 -11.14 17.28
CA SER A 518 12.43 -11.11 18.74
C SER A 518 10.99 -10.79 19.13
N VAL A 519 10.34 -9.85 18.44
CA VAL A 519 8.91 -9.53 18.69
C VAL A 519 8.03 -10.72 18.36
N TRP A 520 8.22 -11.35 17.21
CA TRP A 520 7.47 -12.52 16.79
C TRP A 520 7.67 -13.71 17.75
N ARG A 521 8.92 -14.03 18.13
CA ARG A 521 9.24 -15.12 19.08
C ARG A 521 8.60 -14.95 20.45
N ARG A 522 8.29 -13.71 20.85
CA ARG A 522 7.57 -13.39 22.10
C ARG A 522 6.05 -13.36 21.94
N GLY A 523 5.52 -13.79 20.79
CA GLY A 523 4.09 -13.87 20.49
C GLY A 523 3.48 -12.60 19.89
N GLY A 524 4.29 -11.65 19.41
CA GLY A 524 3.82 -10.40 18.80
C GLY A 524 3.29 -10.56 17.38
N THR A 525 2.22 -11.34 17.17
CA THR A 525 1.50 -11.45 15.89
C THR A 525 0.34 -10.45 15.81
N PHE A 526 -0.20 -10.23 14.61
CA PHE A 526 -1.32 -9.31 14.33
C PHE A 526 -1.11 -7.89 14.89
N GLN A 527 0.10 -7.34 14.75
CA GLN A 527 0.47 -6.04 15.33
C GLN A 527 -0.24 -4.83 14.69
N GLU A 528 -1.00 -5.03 13.60
CA GLU A 528 -1.91 -4.03 13.05
C GLU A 528 -3.25 -3.95 13.79
N TRP A 529 -3.63 -5.02 14.49
CA TRP A 529 -4.89 -5.12 15.21
C TRP A 529 -4.75 -4.57 16.63
N SER A 530 -5.64 -3.64 16.99
CA SER A 530 -5.53 -2.89 18.25
C SER A 530 -5.54 -3.76 19.50
N GLU A 531 -6.24 -4.88 19.46
CA GLU A 531 -6.34 -5.87 20.52
C GLU A 531 -5.08 -6.72 20.70
N HIS A 532 -4.19 -6.76 19.70
CA HIS A 532 -2.94 -7.53 19.70
C HIS A 532 -1.69 -6.65 19.68
N PHE A 533 -1.82 -5.38 19.31
CA PHE A 533 -0.70 -4.45 19.23
C PHE A 533 -0.03 -4.24 20.59
N ALA A 534 1.28 -4.49 20.66
CA ALA A 534 2.07 -4.41 21.88
C ALA A 534 3.40 -3.65 21.66
N GLU A 535 3.37 -2.33 21.77
CA GLU A 535 4.56 -1.45 21.66
C GLU A 535 5.72 -1.89 22.58
N GLY A 536 5.43 -2.42 23.77
CA GLY A 536 6.44 -2.88 24.73
C GLY A 536 7.37 -3.95 24.14
N LEU A 537 6.84 -4.90 23.36
CA LEU A 537 7.64 -5.95 22.73
C LEU A 537 8.70 -5.36 21.80
N TRP A 538 8.36 -4.33 21.04
CA TRP A 538 9.27 -3.64 20.13
C TRP A 538 10.35 -2.88 20.88
N ARG A 539 10.00 -2.16 21.95
CA ARG A 539 10.98 -1.43 22.77
C ARG A 539 11.99 -2.38 23.42
N ASP A 540 11.51 -3.48 23.98
CA ASP A 540 12.35 -4.48 24.61
C ASP A 540 13.25 -5.19 23.59
N ALA A 541 12.74 -5.48 22.40
CA ALA A 541 13.53 -6.07 21.31
C ALA A 541 14.58 -5.10 20.75
N MET A 542 14.25 -3.82 20.59
CA MET A 542 15.23 -2.79 20.21
C MET A 542 16.37 -2.70 21.24
N ALA A 543 16.04 -2.70 22.53
CA ALA A 543 17.02 -2.68 23.61
C ALA A 543 17.91 -3.95 23.65
N GLU A 544 17.31 -5.13 23.46
CA GLU A 544 18.03 -6.41 23.35
C GLU A 544 19.12 -6.37 22.27
N HIS A 545 18.80 -5.80 21.11
CA HIS A 545 19.71 -5.71 19.96
C HIS A 545 20.55 -4.44 19.93
N GLY A 546 20.52 -3.63 20.99
CA GLY A 546 21.31 -2.39 21.10
C GLY A 546 20.94 -1.32 20.06
N LEU A 547 19.71 -1.36 19.54
CA LEU A 547 19.21 -0.41 18.54
C LEU A 547 18.38 0.70 19.21
N SER A 548 18.38 1.89 18.62
CA SER A 548 17.66 3.06 19.13
C SER A 548 16.48 3.45 18.25
N ILE A 549 15.30 3.59 18.83
CA ILE A 549 14.12 4.11 18.12
C ILE A 549 14.37 5.54 17.63
N ASP A 550 15.01 6.38 18.45
CA ASP A 550 15.31 7.77 18.09
C ASP A 550 16.19 7.83 16.83
N TRP A 551 17.14 6.89 16.71
CA TRP A 551 18.04 6.79 15.57
C TRP A 551 17.31 6.46 14.26
N TYR A 552 16.41 5.47 14.28
CA TYR A 552 15.72 5.01 13.08
C TYR A 552 14.52 5.88 12.70
N VAL A 553 13.78 6.40 13.69
CA VAL A 553 12.46 7.00 13.47
C VAL A 553 12.50 8.52 13.56
N HIS A 554 13.08 9.07 14.64
CA HIS A 554 12.95 10.50 14.96
C HIS A 554 14.04 11.37 14.36
N ARG A 555 15.18 10.79 13.99
CA ARG A 555 16.29 11.51 13.36
C ARG A 555 15.97 11.91 11.91
N HIS A 556 16.28 13.16 11.57
CA HIS A 556 16.35 13.60 10.18
C HIS A 556 17.58 12.98 9.48
N ARG A 557 17.42 12.55 8.23
CA ARG A 557 18.53 12.05 7.42
C ARG A 557 19.12 13.18 6.58
N GLU A 558 20.38 13.06 6.23
CA GLU A 558 21.10 14.04 5.41
C GLU A 558 21.06 13.67 3.92
N GLU A 559 21.35 14.65 3.05
CA GLU A 559 21.34 14.48 1.58
C GLU A 559 22.22 13.31 1.13
N THR A 560 23.45 13.30 1.63
CA THR A 560 24.50 12.36 1.26
C THR A 560 24.45 11.05 2.05
N GLU A 561 23.51 10.92 2.98
CA GLU A 561 23.33 9.69 3.74
C GLU A 561 22.89 8.56 2.79
N ARG A 562 23.58 7.42 2.88
CA ARG A 562 23.16 6.21 2.17
C ARG A 562 21.92 5.65 2.86
N LEU A 563 20.85 5.51 2.10
CA LEU A 563 19.60 4.94 2.59
C LEU A 563 19.62 3.41 2.43
N PRO A 564 18.93 2.65 3.30
CA PRO A 564 18.90 1.19 3.22
C PRO A 564 18.43 0.66 1.85
N TRP A 565 17.57 1.41 1.17
CA TRP A 565 17.00 1.09 -0.13
C TRP A 565 17.72 1.74 -1.33
N ASP A 566 18.89 2.35 -1.16
CA ASP A 566 19.61 3.03 -2.25
C ASP A 566 20.14 2.08 -3.35
N HIS A 567 20.13 0.76 -3.11
CA HIS A 567 20.46 -0.26 -4.11
C HIS A 567 19.23 -0.69 -4.93
N LEU A 568 18.09 -0.03 -4.73
CA LEU A 568 16.84 -0.27 -5.45
C LEU A 568 16.43 1.01 -6.18
N SER A 569 15.72 0.87 -7.28
CA SER A 569 15.24 1.99 -8.08
C SER A 569 13.73 1.91 -8.28
N ALA A 570 13.04 2.92 -7.77
CA ALA A 570 11.64 3.17 -8.08
C ALA A 570 11.45 3.97 -9.39
N GLY A 571 12.51 4.18 -10.17
CA GLY A 571 12.49 5.03 -11.35
C GLY A 571 12.61 6.52 -11.10
N LEU A 572 12.87 6.93 -9.87
CA LEU A 572 12.98 8.34 -9.51
C LEU A 572 14.42 8.68 -9.18
N HIS A 573 14.89 9.80 -9.72
CA HIS A 573 16.22 10.29 -9.37
C HIS A 573 16.24 10.79 -7.92
N LYS A 574 17.28 10.42 -7.17
CA LYS A 574 17.41 10.76 -5.74
C LYS A 574 17.58 12.27 -5.54
N ASP A 575 18.26 12.95 -6.45
CA ASP A 575 18.42 14.41 -6.50
C ASP A 575 17.09 15.13 -6.77
N PHE A 576 16.22 14.61 -7.65
CA PHE A 576 14.85 15.11 -7.82
C PHE A 576 14.07 15.05 -6.49
N LEU A 577 14.10 13.90 -5.81
CA LEU A 577 13.44 13.75 -4.51
C LEU A 577 13.98 14.73 -3.47
N TRP A 578 15.31 14.97 -3.47
CA TRP A 578 15.96 15.90 -2.56
C TRP A 578 15.60 17.36 -2.86
N GLN A 579 15.55 17.74 -4.14
CA GLN A 579 15.09 19.06 -4.54
C GLN A 579 13.65 19.29 -4.10
N GLU A 580 12.76 18.31 -4.29
CA GLU A 580 11.38 18.39 -3.81
C GLU A 580 11.28 18.51 -2.27
N TRP A 581 12.23 17.91 -1.54
CA TRP A 581 12.35 18.12 -0.10
C TRP A 581 12.71 19.57 0.24
N GLN A 582 13.68 20.16 -0.47
CA GLN A 582 14.07 21.57 -0.29
C GLN A 582 12.92 22.52 -0.64
N ASP A 583 12.21 22.26 -1.73
CA ASP A 583 11.06 23.04 -2.17
C ASP A 583 9.92 22.97 -1.16
N ALA A 584 9.73 21.82 -0.49
CA ALA A 584 8.78 21.70 0.61
C ALA A 584 9.09 22.63 1.78
N LEU A 585 10.37 22.75 2.16
CA LEU A 585 10.80 23.66 3.24
C LEU A 585 10.55 25.12 2.88
N GLN A 586 10.54 25.44 1.59
CA GLN A 586 10.26 26.78 1.06
C GLN A 586 8.78 26.97 0.69
N SER A 587 7.92 25.98 0.91
CA SER A 587 6.50 25.99 0.50
C SER A 587 6.29 26.23 -1.00
N VAL A 588 7.26 25.83 -1.83
CA VAL A 588 7.16 25.87 -3.29
C VAL A 588 6.36 24.65 -3.75
N GLY A 589 5.33 24.88 -4.56
CA GLY A 589 4.51 23.81 -5.16
C GLY A 589 5.06 23.34 -6.49
N LEU A 590 4.79 22.08 -6.82
CA LEU A 590 5.11 21.47 -8.11
C LEU A 590 3.81 21.08 -8.83
N GLU A 591 3.66 21.55 -10.07
CA GLU A 591 2.48 21.28 -10.89
C GLU A 591 2.43 19.85 -11.44
N ASP A 592 1.26 19.45 -11.93
CA ASP A 592 1.01 18.12 -12.48
C ASP A 592 1.55 17.96 -13.91
N CYS A 593 2.67 17.25 -14.06
CA CYS A 593 3.30 16.97 -15.36
C CYS A 593 2.49 16.07 -16.30
N ARG A 594 1.29 15.60 -15.89
CA ARG A 594 0.37 14.93 -16.83
C ARG A 594 -0.12 15.88 -17.92
N TRP A 595 -0.25 17.17 -17.60
CA TRP A 595 -0.80 18.19 -18.49
C TRP A 595 0.11 19.40 -18.69
N THR A 596 1.20 19.49 -17.92
CA THR A 596 2.25 20.52 -18.04
C THR A 596 3.56 19.90 -18.53
N PRO A 597 4.56 20.71 -18.93
CA PRO A 597 5.86 20.18 -19.33
C PRO A 597 6.52 19.29 -18.27
N CYS A 598 7.25 18.28 -18.73
CA CYS A 598 7.95 17.33 -17.86
C CYS A 598 9.01 18.04 -16.98
N TYR A 599 9.04 17.72 -15.69
CA TYR A 599 10.07 18.15 -14.73
C TYR A 599 11.19 17.12 -14.52
N ASP A 600 11.27 16.11 -15.40
CA ASP A 600 12.33 15.10 -15.47
C ASP A 600 12.69 14.40 -14.15
N CYS A 601 11.67 13.85 -13.46
CA CYS A 601 11.91 13.08 -12.24
C CYS A 601 12.56 11.70 -12.45
N GLY A 602 12.81 11.30 -13.70
CA GLY A 602 13.37 9.99 -14.09
C GLY A 602 12.34 8.92 -14.47
N ALA A 603 11.08 9.03 -14.01
CA ALA A 603 10.12 7.93 -14.12
C ALA A 603 9.70 7.57 -15.56
N CYS A 604 9.75 8.54 -16.47
CA CYS A 604 9.39 8.36 -17.88
C CYS A 604 10.65 8.17 -18.76
N THR A 605 11.63 9.07 -18.59
CA THR A 605 12.87 9.15 -19.36
C THR A 605 13.80 7.96 -19.10
N GLY A 606 13.87 7.48 -17.85
CA GLY A 606 14.72 6.35 -17.47
C GLY A 606 14.28 4.99 -18.00
N TYR A 607 12.99 4.83 -18.33
CA TYR A 607 12.42 3.54 -18.77
C TYR A 607 11.80 3.55 -20.17
N GLY A 608 11.88 4.68 -20.89
CA GLY A 608 11.23 4.82 -22.20
C GLY A 608 9.70 4.70 -22.13
N LEU A 609 9.11 5.11 -21.01
CA LEU A 609 7.68 5.06 -20.76
C LEU A 609 7.09 6.47 -20.83
N GLU A 610 5.86 6.60 -21.32
CA GLU A 610 5.12 7.86 -21.36
C GLU A 610 3.84 7.76 -20.53
N HIS A 611 3.25 8.92 -20.21
CA HIS A 611 1.91 8.94 -19.65
C HIS A 611 0.91 8.44 -20.68
N ILE A 612 0.09 7.45 -20.30
CA ILE A 612 -1.04 7.00 -21.12
C ILE A 612 -2.31 7.59 -20.52
N VAL A 613 -3.03 8.40 -21.29
CA VAL A 613 -4.32 8.99 -20.91
C VAL A 613 -5.42 8.46 -21.84
N ALA A 614 -6.62 8.22 -21.30
CA ALA A 614 -7.77 7.75 -22.07
C ALA A 614 -8.37 8.84 -23.00
N SER A 615 -8.05 10.11 -22.75
CA SER A 615 -8.46 11.29 -23.51
C SER A 615 -7.35 12.33 -23.50
N ALA A 616 -7.12 12.98 -24.65
CA ALA A 616 -6.15 14.08 -24.79
C ALA A 616 -6.63 15.39 -24.14
N THR A 617 -7.93 15.48 -23.79
CA THR A 617 -8.49 16.62 -23.07
C THR A 617 -8.43 16.35 -21.57
N PRO A 618 -7.87 17.26 -20.74
CA PRO A 618 -7.89 17.12 -19.29
C PRO A 618 -9.34 17.08 -18.77
N PRO A 619 -9.63 16.30 -17.72
CA PRO A 619 -10.98 16.28 -17.13
C PRO A 619 -11.36 17.67 -16.60
N ALA A 620 -12.62 18.06 -16.81
CA ALA A 620 -13.17 19.30 -16.28
C ALA A 620 -13.16 19.26 -14.75
N GLY A 621 -12.78 20.35 -14.08
CA GLY A 621 -12.94 20.52 -12.62
C GLY A 621 -11.71 20.24 -11.75
N GLY A 622 -10.65 19.61 -12.25
CA GLY A 622 -9.46 19.41 -11.43
C GLY A 622 -8.83 20.75 -11.04
N SER A 623 -8.63 21.02 -9.74
CA SER A 623 -7.65 22.02 -9.28
C SER A 623 -6.25 21.50 -9.68
N GLN A 624 -5.90 21.63 -10.95
CA GLN A 624 -4.72 21.02 -11.56
C GLN A 624 -3.41 21.64 -11.05
N GLY A 625 -3.44 22.60 -10.13
CA GLY A 625 -2.33 23.53 -9.88
C GLY A 625 -2.10 24.47 -11.07
N THR A 626 -2.44 24.06 -12.30
CA THR A 626 -2.29 24.83 -13.53
C THR A 626 -3.06 26.15 -13.45
N GLY A 627 -2.31 27.24 -13.39
CA GLY A 627 -2.86 28.60 -13.30
C GLY A 627 -2.99 29.15 -11.88
N GLN A 628 -2.48 28.46 -10.86
CA GLN A 628 -2.35 29.04 -9.53
C GLN A 628 -1.20 30.05 -9.50
N VAL A 629 -1.46 31.27 -9.00
CA VAL A 629 -0.39 32.21 -8.66
C VAL A 629 0.33 31.66 -7.43
N LEU A 630 1.44 30.96 -7.66
CA LEU A 630 2.37 30.56 -6.60
C LEU A 630 3.04 31.84 -6.07
N SER A 631 2.40 32.54 -5.13
CA SER A 631 2.97 33.74 -4.53
C SER A 631 4.13 33.37 -3.60
N PRO A 632 5.31 33.97 -3.73
CA PRO A 632 6.45 33.72 -2.85
C PRO A 632 6.36 34.42 -1.48
N ASP A 633 5.30 35.20 -1.19
CA ASP A 633 5.32 36.22 -0.14
C ASP A 633 4.93 35.77 1.28
N ALA A 634 5.06 34.49 1.62
CA ALA A 634 4.88 34.01 3.00
C ALA A 634 6.08 33.18 3.49
N GLY A 635 7.29 33.70 3.31
CA GLY A 635 8.50 33.10 3.86
C GLY A 635 8.55 33.21 5.39
N VAL A 636 8.24 32.12 6.10
CA VAL A 636 8.76 31.89 7.45
C VAL A 636 9.98 30.97 7.27
N PRO A 637 11.22 31.46 7.46
CA PRO A 637 12.38 30.58 7.38
C PRO A 637 12.29 29.53 8.48
N VAL A 638 12.15 28.26 8.10
CA VAL A 638 12.16 27.12 9.03
C VAL A 638 13.54 26.49 8.98
N SER A 639 14.34 26.68 10.04
CA SER A 639 15.58 25.95 10.25
C SER A 639 15.29 24.64 11.00
N ILE A 640 15.57 23.49 10.40
CA ILE A 640 15.54 22.21 11.10
C ILE A 640 16.84 22.08 11.90
N SER A 641 16.75 22.16 13.23
CA SER A 641 17.90 21.94 14.10
C SER A 641 18.17 20.43 14.28
N SER A 642 19.35 19.96 13.90
CA SER A 642 19.81 18.58 14.11
C SER A 642 20.13 18.34 15.60
N GLY A 643 19.12 17.97 16.39
CA GLY A 643 19.25 17.68 17.82
C GLY A 643 19.82 16.28 18.15
N TYR A 644 20.86 15.81 17.44
CA TYR A 644 21.51 14.53 17.76
C TYR A 644 23.01 14.74 18.02
N GLU A 645 23.39 14.79 19.30
CA GLU A 645 24.79 14.62 19.70
C GLU A 645 25.16 13.14 19.58
N ALA A 646 26.00 12.81 18.60
CA ALA A 646 26.53 11.46 18.45
C ALA A 646 27.28 11.03 19.73
N PRO A 647 27.12 9.79 20.21
CA PRO A 647 27.95 9.28 21.30
C PRO A 647 29.42 9.31 20.88
N ALA A 648 30.25 9.91 21.73
CA ALA A 648 31.66 10.16 21.46
C ALA A 648 32.39 8.90 21.01
N ARG A 649 33.09 9.00 19.87
CA ARG A 649 34.04 7.97 19.39
C ARG A 649 35.08 7.73 20.48
N ILE A 650 34.99 6.59 21.18
CA ILE A 650 36.10 6.10 22.01
C ILE A 650 37.18 5.63 21.03
N ARG A 651 38.35 6.28 21.11
CA ARG A 651 39.54 5.94 20.32
C ARG A 651 40.14 4.60 20.71
#